data_AF-A0A661K1W5-F1
#
_entry.id   AF-A0A661K1W5-F1
#
_cell.length_a   1.000
_cell.length_b   1.000
_cell.length_c   1.000
_cell.angle_alpha   90.00
_cell.angle_beta   90.00
_cell.angle_gamma   90.00
#
_symmetry.space_group_name_H-M   'P 1'
#
loop_
_entity.id
_entity.type
_entity.pdbx_description
1 polymer ?
#
loop_
_entity_poly.entity_id
_entity_poly.type
_entity_poly.pdbx_seq_one_letter_code
_entity_poly.pdbx_strand_id
1 'polypeptide(L)'
;DKYGFTRSKPFDIVSTSKDGVFACGVIQNPKDIPETVAQASAASAEAQRVIAEARGQLVRVLEKPPERPVTGETPRIGVFVCHCGINIAAVVDVEAVTEYAKTLPNVVFAEHLLFTCSTDATEHIKEVIKENKLNRVVVASCSLRTHEPLFQTCLEEAGLNKYLFEMANIRDQCSWVHSEDKDKATEKAKDLVRMAVARSVFLEPLYEFSFQVAQQALVIGGGVAGMTAALNLADQGFFTYLVEKESELGGQARKSIFFTPEGLDAQSYVNDIIDRVQNHEKIKVYTNAEVIDYSGHVGNFTSNVVVNGNKESIKYGVAIIATGAIEYQPDEYLYGENDRVVTQLQFHKALANGDESIKDLKDVVMIQCVGSRDKERPYCSRVCCTAAVVNSLKLKELNPDVNVTILYRDIRTFGTKELYYKKAREAGVRFIRYEPDQKPVVRSSGTGLEITVFDQSIKRNILLKADQLVLSAAIVPSPTTREIAQVFKLNEDADGFFMEAHVKLRPIDFANAGFFLCGLGHGPKFLDEAIAHAKGAASRAATLLSKKEMYVGGRVAVVDRKKCAVCCTCVRACPYGVPYIGPHGAAVIEPAICRGCGVCASECPGKAISLQHTTDVQVITKVEGLLEESLENILPSQASN
;
A
#
# COMPACT_ATOMS: atom_id res chain seq x y z
N ASP A 1 -15.51 24.90 -8.53
CA ASP A 1 -15.56 26.00 -7.54
C ASP A 1 -15.20 27.29 -8.30
N LYS A 2 -14.84 28.38 -7.63
CA LYS A 2 -14.44 29.62 -8.33
C LYS A 2 -13.12 29.52 -9.12
N TYR A 3 -12.36 28.43 -8.95
CA TYR A 3 -11.10 28.16 -9.65
C TYR A 3 -11.25 27.04 -10.69
N GLY A 4 -12.47 26.54 -10.93
CA GLY A 4 -12.72 25.46 -11.88
C GLY A 4 -12.51 24.04 -11.33
N PHE A 5 -12.19 23.87 -10.04
CA PHE A 5 -12.05 22.54 -9.44
C PHE A 5 -13.39 21.91 -9.04
N THR A 6 -13.49 20.58 -9.09
CA THR A 6 -14.68 19.86 -8.59
C THR A 6 -14.82 20.02 -7.08
N ARG A 7 -16.01 20.41 -6.61
CA ARG A 7 -16.33 20.44 -5.18
C ARG A 7 -16.84 19.10 -4.71
N SER A 8 -16.42 18.72 -3.52
CA SER A 8 -16.91 17.55 -2.80
C SER A 8 -17.67 17.94 -1.54
N LYS A 9 -18.51 17.04 -1.05
CA LYS A 9 -19.19 17.22 0.23
C LYS A 9 -18.15 17.19 1.37
N PRO A 10 -18.36 17.96 2.45
CA PRO A 10 -17.49 17.87 3.62
C PRO A 10 -17.44 16.46 4.19
N PHE A 11 -16.29 16.07 4.75
CA PHE A 11 -16.00 14.72 5.24
C PHE A 11 -16.17 13.58 4.21
N ASP A 12 -16.46 13.91 2.95
CA ASP A 12 -16.53 12.95 1.85
C ASP A 12 -15.87 13.52 0.60
N ILE A 13 -14.54 13.59 0.65
CA ILE A 13 -13.74 14.28 -0.36
C ILE A 13 -13.64 13.54 -1.71
N VAL A 14 -14.35 12.45 -1.92
CA VAL A 14 -14.45 11.77 -3.23
C VAL A 14 -15.83 11.91 -3.85
N SER A 15 -16.83 12.38 -3.10
CA SER A 15 -18.16 12.66 -3.60
C SER A 15 -18.15 13.82 -4.61
N THR A 16 -19.16 13.82 -5.47
CA THR A 16 -19.50 14.96 -6.32
C THR A 16 -20.94 15.41 -6.06
N SER A 17 -21.41 16.40 -6.82
CA SER A 17 -22.82 16.80 -6.81
C SER A 17 -23.75 15.80 -7.51
N LYS A 18 -23.22 14.78 -8.18
CA LYS A 18 -24.00 13.72 -8.84
C LYS A 18 -23.75 12.40 -8.14
N ASP A 19 -24.81 11.78 -7.65
CA ASP A 19 -24.72 10.47 -7.01
C ASP A 19 -24.21 9.41 -8.01
N GLY A 20 -23.38 8.49 -7.53
CA GLY A 20 -22.69 7.50 -8.37
C GLY A 20 -21.51 8.04 -9.18
N VAL A 21 -21.26 9.36 -9.17
CA VAL A 21 -20.08 9.97 -9.79
C VAL A 21 -19.10 10.39 -8.70
N PHE A 22 -17.90 9.82 -8.73
CA PHE A 22 -16.83 10.09 -7.78
C PHE A 22 -15.65 10.79 -8.45
N ALA A 23 -14.97 11.67 -7.72
CA ALA A 23 -13.81 12.41 -8.21
C ALA A 23 -12.60 12.17 -7.30
N CYS A 24 -11.41 12.18 -7.89
CA CYS A 24 -10.15 12.04 -7.17
C CYS A 24 -9.01 12.76 -7.89
N GLY A 25 -7.94 13.04 -7.15
CA GLY A 25 -6.73 13.65 -7.66
C GLY A 25 -6.85 15.14 -7.91
N VAL A 26 -6.08 15.61 -8.90
CA VAL A 26 -5.85 17.04 -9.15
C VAL A 26 -7.05 17.80 -9.69
N ILE A 27 -8.13 17.10 -10.08
CA ILE A 27 -9.38 17.72 -10.52
C ILE A 27 -10.11 18.47 -9.38
N GLN A 28 -9.75 18.21 -8.12
CA GLN A 28 -10.37 18.85 -6.95
C GLN A 28 -9.52 19.95 -6.32
N ASN A 29 -8.20 19.87 -6.43
CA ASN A 29 -7.20 20.86 -6.00
C ASN A 29 -5.79 20.32 -6.30
N PRO A 30 -4.72 21.15 -6.22
CA PRO A 30 -3.34 20.67 -6.29
C PRO A 30 -3.04 19.66 -5.17
N LYS A 31 -2.52 18.49 -5.54
CA LYS A 31 -2.18 17.39 -4.63
C LYS A 31 -0.89 16.68 -5.05
N ASP A 32 -0.29 15.97 -4.11
CA ASP A 32 0.84 15.07 -4.38
C ASP A 32 0.35 13.70 -4.93
N ILE A 33 1.28 12.94 -5.51
CA ILE A 33 1.02 11.61 -6.09
C ILE A 33 0.48 10.62 -5.04
N PRO A 34 1.06 10.47 -3.84
CA PRO A 34 0.60 9.49 -2.86
C PRO A 34 -0.84 9.76 -2.42
N GLU A 35 -1.17 11.04 -2.21
CA GLU A 35 -2.51 11.49 -1.84
C GLU A 35 -3.51 11.24 -2.97
N THR A 36 -3.10 11.46 -4.22
CA THR A 36 -3.92 11.19 -5.40
C THR A 36 -4.22 9.70 -5.55
N VAL A 37 -3.23 8.82 -5.38
CA VAL A 37 -3.41 7.36 -5.45
C VAL A 37 -4.29 6.86 -4.32
N ALA A 38 -4.11 7.40 -3.11
CA ALA A 38 -4.96 7.09 -1.96
C ALA A 38 -6.42 7.50 -2.21
N GLN A 39 -6.63 8.70 -2.73
CA GLN A 39 -7.94 9.23 -3.04
C GLN A 39 -8.62 8.49 -4.20
N ALA A 40 -7.86 8.03 -5.22
CA ALA A 40 -8.38 7.19 -6.29
C ALA A 40 -8.89 5.84 -5.73
N SER A 41 -8.16 5.26 -4.79
CA SER A 41 -8.61 4.06 -4.08
C SER A 41 -9.88 4.34 -3.25
N ALA A 42 -10.00 5.52 -2.64
CA ALA A 42 -11.20 5.94 -1.92
C ALA A 42 -12.43 6.10 -2.84
N ALA A 43 -12.25 6.70 -4.02
CA ALA A 43 -13.31 6.81 -5.03
C ALA A 43 -13.76 5.42 -5.52
N SER A 44 -12.81 4.49 -5.71
CA SER A 44 -13.10 3.08 -5.99
C SER A 44 -13.89 2.42 -4.85
N ALA A 45 -13.57 2.71 -3.59
CA ALA A 45 -14.30 2.19 -2.42
C ALA A 45 -15.77 2.61 -2.44
N GLU A 46 -16.05 3.88 -2.73
CA GLU A 46 -17.42 4.38 -2.79
C GLU A 46 -18.19 3.82 -4.00
N ALA A 47 -17.53 3.67 -5.14
CA ALA A 47 -18.13 2.98 -6.28
C ALA A 47 -18.49 1.53 -5.92
N GLN A 48 -17.57 0.80 -5.29
CA GLN A 48 -17.79 -0.59 -4.83
C GLN A 48 -18.94 -0.70 -3.83
N ARG A 49 -19.09 0.29 -2.94
CA ARG A 49 -20.19 0.37 -1.97
C ARG A 49 -21.54 0.50 -2.67
N VAL A 50 -21.65 1.39 -3.65
CA VAL A 50 -22.91 1.62 -4.40
C VAL A 50 -23.35 0.37 -5.18
N ILE A 51 -22.41 -0.41 -5.71
CA ILE A 51 -22.70 -1.61 -6.51
C ILE A 51 -22.54 -2.92 -5.73
N ALA A 52 -22.50 -2.87 -4.40
CA ALA A 52 -22.18 -4.02 -3.57
C ALA A 52 -23.13 -5.22 -3.80
N GLU A 53 -24.43 -4.96 -3.92
CA GLU A 53 -25.46 -5.98 -4.18
C GLU A 53 -25.32 -6.64 -5.57
N ALA A 54 -24.77 -5.90 -6.54
CA ALA A 54 -24.54 -6.39 -7.90
C ALA A 54 -23.21 -7.16 -8.05
N ARG A 55 -22.39 -7.23 -6.99
CA ARG A 55 -21.06 -7.86 -7.04
C ARG A 55 -21.18 -9.33 -7.46
N GLY A 56 -20.51 -9.69 -8.55
CA GLY A 56 -20.46 -11.06 -9.04
C GLY A 56 -21.60 -11.46 -9.99
N GLN A 57 -22.67 -10.66 -10.12
CA GLN A 57 -23.84 -11.04 -10.93
C GLN A 57 -23.57 -11.15 -12.44
N LEU A 58 -22.57 -10.41 -12.95
CA LEU A 58 -22.16 -10.42 -14.35
C LEU A 58 -20.83 -11.17 -14.57
N VAL A 59 -20.33 -11.88 -13.56
CA VAL A 59 -19.10 -12.67 -13.69
C VAL A 59 -19.44 -13.97 -14.41
N ARG A 60 -18.81 -14.18 -15.57
CA ARG A 60 -18.86 -15.47 -16.28
C ARG A 60 -17.68 -16.32 -15.81
N VAL A 61 -17.98 -17.49 -15.27
CA VAL A 61 -16.95 -18.50 -15.00
C VAL A 61 -16.63 -19.16 -16.34
N LEU A 62 -15.37 -19.07 -16.75
CA LEU A 62 -14.91 -19.73 -17.96
C LEU A 62 -14.71 -21.21 -17.66
N GLU A 63 -15.46 -22.07 -18.34
CA GLU A 63 -15.28 -23.53 -18.25
C GLU A 63 -13.96 -23.90 -18.91
N LYS A 64 -13.01 -24.37 -18.10
CA LYS A 64 -11.71 -24.84 -18.58
C LYS A 64 -11.84 -26.29 -19.05
N PRO A 65 -11.28 -26.66 -20.22
CA PRO A 65 -11.17 -28.06 -20.60
C PRO A 65 -10.32 -28.85 -19.60
N PRO A 66 -10.47 -30.19 -19.52
CA PRO A 66 -9.63 -31.01 -18.67
C PRO A 66 -8.15 -30.86 -19.05
N GLU A 67 -7.28 -30.79 -18.05
CA GLU A 67 -5.83 -30.75 -18.27
C GLU A 67 -5.36 -32.06 -18.93
N ARG A 68 -4.65 -31.93 -20.06
CA ARG A 68 -3.99 -33.03 -20.75
C ARG A 68 -2.72 -33.40 -19.99
N PRO A 69 -2.56 -34.65 -19.53
CA PRO A 69 -1.32 -35.09 -18.91
C PRO A 69 -0.20 -35.10 -19.95
N VAL A 70 0.95 -34.50 -19.62
CA VAL A 70 2.13 -34.45 -20.50
C VAL A 70 3.38 -35.04 -19.85
N THR A 71 3.24 -35.62 -18.67
CA THR A 71 4.33 -36.26 -17.93
C THR A 71 4.87 -37.45 -18.73
N GLY A 72 6.18 -37.47 -18.94
CA GLY A 72 6.85 -38.51 -19.74
C GLY A 72 6.81 -38.30 -21.25
N GLU A 73 6.11 -37.27 -21.75
CA GLU A 73 6.19 -36.90 -23.16
C GLU A 73 7.48 -36.15 -23.49
N THR A 74 8.00 -36.37 -24.69
CA THR A 74 9.07 -35.53 -25.24
C THR A 74 8.58 -34.09 -25.36
N PRO A 75 9.39 -33.07 -24.99
CA PRO A 75 9.02 -31.68 -25.16
C PRO A 75 8.70 -31.35 -26.63
N ARG A 76 7.56 -30.70 -26.83
CA ARG A 76 7.02 -30.20 -28.09
C ARG A 76 6.65 -28.73 -27.88
N ILE A 77 7.55 -27.86 -28.29
CA ILE A 77 7.54 -26.43 -27.97
C ILE A 77 6.95 -25.66 -29.15
N GLY A 78 5.97 -24.80 -28.86
CA GLY A 78 5.51 -23.75 -29.79
C GLY A 78 6.11 -22.40 -29.44
N VAL A 79 6.72 -21.71 -30.41
CA VAL A 79 7.32 -20.39 -30.21
C VAL A 79 6.53 -19.33 -30.98
N PHE A 80 6.04 -18.30 -30.27
CA PHE A 80 5.28 -17.20 -30.88
C PHE A 80 6.02 -15.87 -30.68
N VAL A 81 6.44 -15.22 -31.77
CA VAL A 81 7.21 -13.97 -31.72
C VAL A 81 6.31 -12.77 -32.03
N CYS A 82 6.29 -11.77 -31.16
CA CYS A 82 5.38 -10.64 -31.27
C CYS A 82 6.02 -9.44 -31.97
N HIS A 83 5.30 -8.80 -32.89
CA HIS A 83 5.69 -7.50 -33.46
C HIS A 83 5.41 -6.34 -32.50
N CYS A 84 4.34 -6.44 -31.72
CA CYS A 84 3.82 -5.39 -30.84
C CYS A 84 3.62 -4.06 -31.62
N GLY A 85 3.07 -4.17 -32.83
CA GLY A 85 3.04 -3.09 -33.80
C GLY A 85 4.47 -2.70 -34.19
N ILE A 86 4.86 -1.47 -33.92
CA ILE A 86 6.23 -0.99 -34.16
C ILE A 86 7.15 -1.12 -32.93
N ASN A 87 6.61 -1.49 -31.76
CA ASN A 87 7.40 -1.47 -30.52
C ASN A 87 8.54 -2.49 -30.51
N ILE A 88 8.34 -3.65 -31.16
CA ILE A 88 9.40 -4.65 -31.33
C ILE A 88 9.90 -4.61 -32.78
N ALA A 89 8.98 -4.70 -33.75
CA ALA A 89 9.32 -4.85 -35.16
C ALA A 89 10.06 -3.65 -35.80
N ALA A 90 10.06 -2.45 -35.19
CA ALA A 90 10.86 -1.34 -35.70
C ALA A 90 12.37 -1.50 -35.43
N VAL A 91 12.75 -2.36 -34.49
CA VAL A 91 14.12 -2.52 -33.99
C VAL A 91 14.63 -3.95 -34.15
N VAL A 92 13.79 -4.94 -33.86
CA VAL A 92 14.12 -6.37 -33.96
C VAL A 92 13.52 -6.92 -35.25
N ASP A 93 14.31 -7.63 -36.05
CA ASP A 93 13.81 -8.41 -37.17
C ASP A 93 13.07 -9.65 -36.64
N VAL A 94 11.76 -9.50 -36.51
CA VAL A 94 10.88 -10.53 -35.93
C VAL A 94 10.84 -11.78 -36.80
N GLU A 95 10.90 -11.64 -38.12
CA GLU A 95 10.88 -12.76 -39.07
C GLU A 95 12.15 -13.60 -38.92
N ALA A 96 13.32 -12.95 -38.86
CA ALA A 96 14.58 -13.63 -38.62
C ALA A 96 14.63 -14.35 -37.25
N VAL A 97 14.04 -13.77 -36.21
CA VAL A 97 13.92 -14.43 -34.89
C VAL A 97 13.00 -15.65 -34.95
N THR A 98 11.89 -15.57 -35.68
CA THR A 98 10.98 -16.70 -35.90
C THR A 98 11.64 -17.83 -36.67
N GLU A 99 12.34 -17.54 -37.78
CA GLU A 99 13.05 -18.57 -38.55
C GLU A 99 14.16 -19.23 -37.72
N TYR A 100 14.88 -18.43 -36.92
CA TYR A 100 15.86 -18.97 -35.98
C TYR A 100 15.22 -19.89 -34.93
N ALA A 101 14.06 -19.52 -34.38
CA ALA A 101 13.38 -20.35 -33.39
C ALA A 101 13.04 -21.75 -33.93
N LYS A 102 12.72 -21.88 -35.23
CA LYS A 102 12.44 -23.18 -35.89
C LYS A 102 13.64 -24.12 -35.89
N THR A 103 14.87 -23.62 -35.80
CA THR A 103 16.08 -24.46 -35.81
C THR A 103 16.42 -25.01 -34.43
N LEU A 104 15.74 -24.56 -33.37
CA LEU A 104 16.05 -24.98 -32.00
C LEU A 104 15.47 -26.37 -31.70
N PRO A 105 16.18 -27.23 -30.95
CA PRO A 105 15.68 -28.52 -30.52
C PRO A 105 14.32 -28.42 -29.81
N ASN A 106 13.49 -29.44 -30.02
CA ASN A 106 12.14 -29.56 -29.47
C ASN A 106 11.11 -28.50 -29.94
N VAL A 107 11.51 -27.49 -30.72
CA VAL A 107 10.58 -26.56 -31.36
C VAL A 107 9.92 -27.25 -32.54
N VAL A 108 8.62 -27.51 -32.42
CA VAL A 108 7.83 -28.18 -33.47
C VAL A 108 6.98 -27.21 -34.27
N PHE A 109 6.81 -25.99 -33.75
CA PHE A 109 6.07 -24.92 -34.40
C PHE A 109 6.65 -23.57 -33.98
N ALA A 110 6.83 -22.66 -34.94
CA ALA A 110 7.14 -21.27 -34.66
C ALA A 110 6.54 -20.33 -35.70
N GLU A 111 5.97 -19.22 -35.23
CA GLU A 111 5.39 -18.17 -36.06
C GLU A 111 5.58 -16.79 -35.43
N HIS A 112 5.27 -15.74 -36.18
CA HIS A 112 5.16 -14.39 -35.64
C HIS A 112 3.76 -13.83 -35.81
N LEU A 113 3.31 -13.04 -34.82
CA LEU A 113 2.00 -12.41 -34.80
C LEU A 113 2.13 -10.92 -34.55
N LEU A 114 1.23 -10.13 -35.16
CA LEU A 114 1.27 -8.66 -35.02
C LEU A 114 1.12 -8.22 -33.56
N PHE A 115 0.16 -8.83 -32.86
CA PHE A 115 -0.08 -8.66 -31.43
C PHE A 115 -0.44 -10.01 -30.80
N THR A 116 0.55 -10.72 -30.23
CA THR A 116 0.32 -12.02 -29.58
C THR A 116 -0.71 -11.98 -28.44
N CYS A 117 -0.95 -10.82 -27.83
CA CYS A 117 -1.90 -10.63 -26.75
C CYS A 117 -3.32 -10.25 -27.23
N SER A 118 -3.58 -10.16 -28.53
CA SER A 118 -4.95 -9.91 -29.03
C SER A 118 -5.81 -11.16 -28.85
N THR A 119 -7.13 -10.96 -28.77
CA THR A 119 -8.10 -12.08 -28.65
C THR A 119 -7.94 -13.07 -29.79
N ASP A 120 -7.88 -12.60 -31.03
CA ASP A 120 -7.70 -13.46 -32.22
C ASP A 120 -6.39 -14.26 -32.16
N ALA A 121 -5.30 -13.63 -31.71
CA ALA A 121 -4.02 -14.32 -31.55
C ALA A 121 -4.07 -15.39 -30.46
N THR A 122 -4.73 -15.11 -29.33
CA THR A 122 -4.88 -16.10 -28.26
C THR A 122 -5.78 -17.27 -28.66
N GLU A 123 -6.81 -17.06 -29.50
CA GLU A 123 -7.59 -18.17 -30.08
C GLU A 123 -6.73 -19.02 -31.01
N HIS A 124 -5.99 -18.39 -31.92
CA HIS A 124 -5.08 -19.07 -32.83
C HIS A 124 -4.00 -19.88 -32.09
N ILE A 125 -3.39 -19.32 -31.03
CA ILE A 125 -2.43 -20.06 -30.19
C ILE A 125 -3.08 -21.32 -29.59
N LYS A 126 -4.34 -21.26 -29.14
CA LYS A 126 -5.06 -22.43 -28.60
C LYS A 126 -5.29 -23.50 -29.67
N GLU A 127 -5.60 -23.10 -30.90
CA GLU A 127 -5.75 -24.02 -32.04
C GLU A 127 -4.41 -24.70 -32.35
N VAL A 128 -3.34 -23.92 -32.49
CA VAL A 128 -1.98 -24.41 -32.73
C VAL A 128 -1.52 -25.39 -31.64
N ILE A 129 -1.82 -25.12 -30.36
CA ILE A 129 -1.52 -26.03 -29.24
C ILE A 129 -2.14 -27.40 -29.48
N LYS A 130 -3.41 -27.45 -29.92
CA LYS A 130 -4.16 -28.69 -30.16
C LYS A 130 -3.67 -29.41 -31.41
N GLU A 131 -3.55 -28.68 -32.52
CA GLU A 131 -3.17 -29.25 -33.83
C GLU A 131 -1.76 -29.84 -33.81
N ASN A 132 -0.80 -29.10 -33.23
CA ASN A 132 0.60 -29.50 -33.19
C ASN A 132 0.95 -30.36 -31.96
N LYS A 133 -0.05 -30.66 -31.11
CA LYS A 133 0.11 -31.39 -29.84
C LYS A 133 1.24 -30.79 -29.01
N LEU A 134 1.22 -29.47 -28.84
CA LEU A 134 2.21 -28.77 -28.04
C LEU A 134 2.06 -29.19 -26.58
N ASN A 135 3.19 -29.26 -25.87
CA ASN A 135 3.20 -29.45 -24.43
C ASN A 135 4.04 -28.37 -23.71
N ARG A 136 4.64 -27.44 -24.43
CA ARG A 136 5.31 -26.25 -23.92
C ARG A 136 5.03 -25.07 -24.85
N VAL A 137 4.91 -23.87 -24.30
CA VAL A 137 4.69 -22.65 -25.09
C VAL A 137 5.68 -21.57 -24.67
N VAL A 138 6.37 -20.99 -25.65
CA VAL A 138 7.26 -19.85 -25.47
C VAL A 138 6.67 -18.66 -26.23
N VAL A 139 6.48 -17.53 -25.54
CA VAL A 139 6.10 -16.28 -26.22
C VAL A 139 7.23 -15.26 -26.10
N ALA A 140 7.74 -14.82 -27.24
CA ALA A 140 8.76 -13.77 -27.32
C ALA A 140 8.09 -12.41 -27.53
N SER A 141 7.93 -11.62 -26.46
CA SER A 141 7.20 -10.36 -26.50
C SER A 141 7.62 -9.36 -25.41
N CYS A 142 6.68 -8.91 -24.57
CA CYS A 142 6.88 -7.92 -23.52
C CYS A 142 7.32 -8.53 -22.18
N SER A 143 7.23 -7.74 -21.11
CA SER A 143 7.48 -8.18 -19.75
C SER A 143 6.49 -9.24 -19.25
N LEU A 144 7.04 -10.23 -18.51
CA LEU A 144 6.26 -11.25 -17.79
C LEU A 144 5.24 -10.62 -16.83
N ARG A 145 5.60 -9.50 -16.21
CA ARG A 145 4.73 -8.80 -15.26
C ARG A 145 3.42 -8.30 -15.90
N THR A 146 3.42 -8.12 -17.23
CA THR A 146 2.27 -7.57 -17.96
C THR A 146 1.33 -8.66 -18.44
N HIS A 147 1.84 -9.65 -19.19
CA HIS A 147 0.98 -10.61 -19.92
C HIS A 147 1.22 -12.08 -19.60
N GLU A 148 2.10 -12.45 -18.66
CA GLU A 148 2.21 -13.85 -18.22
C GLU A 148 0.85 -14.44 -17.81
N PRO A 149 0.01 -13.77 -16.99
CA PRO A 149 -1.30 -14.32 -16.63
C PRO A 149 -2.22 -14.57 -17.82
N LEU A 150 -2.16 -13.71 -18.85
CA LEU A 150 -2.97 -13.85 -20.07
C LEU A 150 -2.60 -15.14 -20.83
N PHE A 151 -1.30 -15.36 -21.07
CA PHE A 151 -0.85 -16.55 -21.78
C PHE A 151 -1.02 -17.82 -20.95
N GLN A 152 -0.86 -17.73 -19.64
CA GLN A 152 -1.19 -18.82 -18.73
C GLN A 152 -2.66 -19.24 -18.84
N THR A 153 -3.60 -18.29 -18.89
CA THR A 153 -5.02 -18.58 -19.14
C THR A 153 -5.24 -19.18 -20.53
N CYS A 154 -4.56 -18.67 -21.57
CA CYS A 154 -4.59 -19.26 -22.91
C CYS A 154 -4.19 -20.74 -22.92
N LEU A 155 -3.12 -21.13 -22.18
CA LEU A 155 -2.73 -22.53 -22.03
C LEU A 155 -3.81 -23.36 -21.32
N GLU A 156 -4.37 -22.85 -20.23
CA GLU A 156 -5.44 -23.55 -19.49
C GLU A 156 -6.67 -23.79 -20.38
N GLU A 157 -7.05 -22.81 -21.20
CA GLU A 157 -8.15 -22.91 -22.18
C GLU A 157 -7.84 -23.86 -23.35
N ALA A 158 -6.56 -24.15 -23.60
CA ALA A 158 -6.14 -25.19 -24.53
C ALA A 158 -6.05 -26.58 -23.87
N GLY A 159 -6.26 -26.68 -22.55
CA GLY A 159 -6.12 -27.93 -21.79
C GLY A 159 -4.67 -28.25 -21.40
N LEU A 160 -3.79 -27.25 -21.37
CA LEU A 160 -2.39 -27.41 -20.95
C LEU A 160 -2.16 -26.76 -19.58
N ASN A 161 -1.29 -27.35 -18.76
CA ASN A 161 -0.95 -26.77 -17.47
C ASN A 161 -0.25 -25.40 -17.65
N LYS A 162 -0.73 -24.37 -16.94
CA LYS A 162 -0.23 -22.99 -17.08
C LYS A 162 1.25 -22.81 -16.77
N TYR A 163 1.85 -23.71 -16.00
CA TYR A 163 3.27 -23.66 -15.64
C TYR A 163 4.20 -24.22 -16.72
N LEU A 164 3.64 -24.67 -17.83
CA LEU A 164 4.36 -25.10 -19.05
C LEU A 164 4.58 -23.95 -20.04
N PHE A 165 4.38 -22.72 -19.56
CA PHE A 165 4.60 -21.47 -20.27
C PHE A 165 5.94 -20.84 -19.89
N GLU A 166 6.65 -20.31 -20.90
CA GLU A 166 7.83 -19.47 -20.76
C GLU A 166 7.66 -18.18 -21.59
N MET A 167 8.30 -17.10 -21.17
CA MET A 167 8.32 -15.85 -21.92
C MET A 167 9.74 -15.33 -22.12
N ALA A 168 10.05 -14.94 -23.35
CA ALA A 168 11.25 -14.19 -23.71
C ALA A 168 10.89 -12.70 -23.83
N ASN A 169 11.46 -11.84 -22.98
CA ASN A 169 11.19 -10.41 -23.01
C ASN A 169 12.08 -9.72 -24.04
N ILE A 170 11.60 -9.63 -25.28
CA ILE A 170 12.32 -9.00 -26.40
C ILE A 170 11.88 -7.54 -26.65
N ARG A 171 11.03 -6.98 -25.79
CA ARG A 171 10.61 -5.57 -25.86
C ARG A 171 11.32 -4.70 -24.85
N ASP A 172 10.90 -4.80 -23.59
CA ASP A 172 11.37 -3.96 -22.49
C ASP A 172 12.87 -4.20 -22.20
N GLN A 173 13.37 -5.41 -22.45
CA GLN A 173 14.78 -5.79 -22.28
C GLN A 173 15.58 -5.85 -23.58
N CYS A 174 14.93 -5.61 -24.74
CA CYS A 174 15.61 -5.60 -26.03
C CYS A 174 15.19 -4.39 -26.88
N SER A 175 14.11 -4.47 -27.66
CA SER A 175 13.78 -3.46 -28.68
C SER A 175 13.73 -2.02 -28.17
N TRP A 176 13.17 -1.77 -26.97
CA TRP A 176 13.04 -0.42 -26.42
C TRP A 176 14.35 0.21 -25.95
N VAL A 177 15.38 -0.59 -25.72
CA VAL A 177 16.66 -0.13 -25.16
C VAL A 177 17.83 -0.24 -26.14
N HIS A 178 17.61 -0.83 -27.33
CA HIS A 178 18.63 -1.00 -28.39
C HIS A 178 18.18 -0.45 -29.75
N SER A 179 17.41 0.65 -29.78
CA SER A 179 16.89 1.24 -31.03
C SER A 179 17.97 1.63 -32.04
N GLU A 180 19.17 1.95 -31.54
CA GLU A 180 20.32 2.41 -32.33
C GLU A 180 21.14 1.26 -32.95
N ASP A 181 20.95 0.01 -32.49
CA ASP A 181 21.73 -1.15 -32.94
C ASP A 181 20.80 -2.35 -33.23
N LYS A 182 20.07 -2.25 -34.35
CA LYS A 182 19.02 -3.19 -34.75
C LYS A 182 19.54 -4.62 -34.99
N ASP A 183 20.73 -4.73 -35.57
CA ASP A 183 21.35 -6.02 -35.86
C ASP A 183 21.65 -6.75 -34.55
N LYS A 184 22.30 -6.06 -33.58
CA LYS A 184 22.55 -6.67 -32.26
C LYS A 184 21.27 -6.86 -31.44
N ALA A 185 20.26 -6.00 -31.60
CA ALA A 185 18.97 -6.20 -30.97
C ALA A 185 18.30 -7.50 -31.47
N THR A 186 18.43 -7.79 -32.76
CA THR A 186 17.93 -9.02 -33.37
C THR A 186 18.69 -10.25 -32.87
N GLU A 187 20.03 -10.21 -32.84
CA GLU A 187 20.82 -11.32 -32.28
C GLU A 187 20.53 -11.55 -30.80
N LYS A 188 20.42 -10.47 -30.01
CA LYS A 188 19.99 -10.56 -28.61
C LYS A 188 18.60 -11.17 -28.46
N ALA A 189 17.66 -10.84 -29.35
CA ALA A 189 16.33 -11.43 -29.32
C ALA A 189 16.36 -12.94 -29.62
N LYS A 190 17.21 -13.39 -30.57
CA LYS A 190 17.46 -14.81 -30.82
C LYS A 190 18.01 -15.52 -29.59
N ASP A 191 19.00 -14.94 -28.91
CA ASP A 191 19.56 -15.49 -27.67
C ASP A 191 18.51 -15.60 -26.57
N LEU A 192 17.69 -14.55 -26.36
CA LEU A 192 16.61 -14.56 -25.36
C LEU A 192 15.57 -15.65 -25.66
N VAL A 193 15.25 -15.88 -26.93
CA VAL A 193 14.38 -16.99 -27.36
C VAL A 193 15.04 -18.34 -27.11
N ARG A 194 16.33 -18.49 -27.46
CA ARG A 194 17.11 -19.72 -27.20
C ARG A 194 17.13 -20.07 -25.71
N MET A 195 17.41 -19.09 -24.85
CA MET A 195 17.37 -19.24 -23.38
C MET A 195 15.99 -19.69 -22.88
N ALA A 196 14.92 -19.10 -23.41
CA ALA A 196 13.55 -19.45 -23.05
C ALA A 196 13.18 -20.87 -23.48
N VAL A 197 13.49 -21.24 -24.73
CA VAL A 197 13.30 -22.60 -25.27
C VAL A 197 14.05 -23.62 -24.41
N ALA A 198 15.32 -23.35 -24.10
CA ALA A 198 16.17 -24.24 -23.29
C ALA A 198 15.57 -24.49 -21.89
N ARG A 199 15.10 -23.44 -21.20
CA ARG A 199 14.41 -23.59 -19.91
C ARG A 199 13.09 -24.36 -20.05
N SER A 200 12.33 -24.11 -21.12
CA SER A 200 10.98 -24.65 -21.29
C SER A 200 10.96 -26.19 -21.34
N VAL A 201 12.06 -26.81 -21.79
CA VAL A 201 12.26 -28.27 -21.80
C VAL A 201 12.07 -28.86 -20.40
N PHE A 202 12.58 -28.18 -19.38
CA PHE A 202 12.56 -28.64 -17.98
C PHE A 202 11.39 -28.09 -17.16
N LEU A 203 10.46 -27.36 -17.79
CA LEU A 203 9.22 -26.99 -17.10
C LEU A 203 8.38 -28.23 -16.83
N GLU A 204 7.76 -28.26 -15.66
CA GLU A 204 6.90 -29.34 -15.18
C GLU A 204 5.50 -28.77 -14.92
N PRO A 205 4.44 -29.58 -15.06
CA PRO A 205 3.12 -29.17 -14.61
C PRO A 205 3.16 -28.97 -13.10
N LEU A 206 2.69 -27.81 -12.65
CA LEU A 206 2.60 -27.50 -11.23
C LEU A 206 1.15 -27.23 -10.85
N TYR A 207 0.84 -27.51 -9.59
CA TYR A 207 -0.51 -27.44 -9.09
C TYR A 207 -0.60 -26.45 -7.94
N GLU A 208 -1.71 -25.72 -7.96
CA GLU A 208 -2.10 -24.86 -6.87
C GLU A 208 -3.26 -25.51 -6.12
N PHE A 209 -3.32 -25.23 -4.84
CA PHE A 209 -4.43 -25.63 -3.99
C PHE A 209 -5.25 -24.38 -3.71
N SER A 210 -6.56 -24.49 -3.94
CA SER A 210 -7.51 -23.47 -3.53
C SER A 210 -7.74 -23.54 -2.02
N PHE A 211 -7.84 -22.39 -1.38
CA PHE A 211 -8.38 -22.27 -0.04
C PHE A 211 -9.47 -21.21 -0.02
N GLN A 212 -10.46 -21.41 0.86
CA GLN A 212 -11.54 -20.45 1.05
C GLN A 212 -10.99 -19.21 1.75
N VAL A 213 -11.26 -18.04 1.17
CA VAL A 213 -10.94 -16.76 1.80
C VAL A 213 -11.90 -16.55 2.95
N ALA A 214 -11.38 -16.23 4.13
CA ALA A 214 -12.19 -15.66 5.20
C ALA A 214 -12.64 -14.26 4.77
N GLN A 215 -13.85 -14.14 4.21
CA GLN A 215 -14.42 -12.89 3.69
C GLN A 215 -14.86 -11.93 4.82
N GLN A 216 -13.97 -11.74 5.80
CA GLN A 216 -14.13 -10.90 6.96
C GLN A 216 -12.86 -10.08 7.17
N ALA A 217 -12.99 -8.87 7.69
CA ALA A 217 -11.86 -7.98 7.94
C ALA A 217 -11.60 -7.79 9.44
N LEU A 218 -10.35 -7.52 9.79
CA LEU A 218 -9.96 -7.01 11.11
C LEU A 218 -9.50 -5.55 10.95
N VAL A 219 -10.06 -4.64 11.73
CA VAL A 219 -9.62 -3.24 11.81
C VAL A 219 -9.12 -2.97 13.21
N ILE A 220 -7.91 -2.42 13.34
CA ILE A 220 -7.25 -2.16 14.62
C ILE A 220 -7.13 -0.65 14.83
N GLY A 221 -7.89 -0.13 15.80
CA GLY A 221 -8.00 1.29 16.13
C GLY A 221 -9.38 1.86 15.77
N GLY A 222 -10.15 2.26 16.78
CA GLY A 222 -11.50 2.83 16.71
C GLY A 222 -11.54 4.35 16.52
N GLY A 223 -10.47 4.98 16.02
CA GLY A 223 -10.51 6.38 15.57
C GLY A 223 -11.32 6.56 14.28
N VAL A 224 -11.51 7.81 13.84
CA VAL A 224 -12.26 8.12 12.59
C VAL A 224 -11.78 7.30 11.39
N ALA A 225 -10.47 7.10 11.25
CA ALA A 225 -9.92 6.30 10.14
C ALA A 225 -10.36 4.83 10.21
N GLY A 226 -10.23 4.18 11.36
CA GLY A 226 -10.63 2.77 11.50
C GLY A 226 -12.14 2.59 11.42
N MET A 227 -12.92 3.46 12.06
CA MET A 227 -14.38 3.46 11.93
C MET A 227 -14.83 3.64 10.48
N THR A 228 -14.20 4.55 9.73
CA THR A 228 -14.48 4.75 8.30
C THR A 228 -14.17 3.51 7.48
N ALA A 229 -13.02 2.87 7.73
CA ALA A 229 -12.63 1.66 7.02
C ALA A 229 -13.59 0.49 7.32
N ALA A 230 -13.96 0.31 8.59
CA ALA A 230 -14.88 -0.72 9.02
C ALA A 230 -16.28 -0.53 8.42
N LEU A 231 -16.80 0.70 8.48
CA LEU A 231 -18.09 1.03 7.93
C LEU A 231 -18.14 0.87 6.41
N ASN A 232 -17.10 1.31 5.69
CA ASN A 232 -17.05 1.16 4.24
C ASN A 232 -17.00 -0.32 3.80
N LEU A 233 -16.25 -1.17 4.51
CA LEU A 233 -16.22 -2.62 4.25
C LEU A 233 -17.57 -3.29 4.59
N ALA A 234 -18.19 -2.86 5.68
CA ALA A 234 -19.47 -3.38 6.14
C ALA A 234 -20.62 -3.00 5.19
N ASP A 235 -20.67 -1.75 4.74
CA ASP A 235 -21.61 -1.26 3.71
C ASP A 235 -21.39 -1.99 2.36
N GLN A 236 -20.18 -2.49 2.12
CA GLN A 236 -19.86 -3.35 0.97
C GLN A 236 -20.25 -4.82 1.17
N GLY A 237 -20.81 -5.19 2.31
CA GLY A 237 -21.27 -6.54 2.66
C GLY A 237 -20.25 -7.44 3.36
N PHE A 238 -19.04 -6.94 3.68
CA PHE A 238 -18.01 -7.73 4.37
C PHE A 238 -18.14 -7.58 5.89
N PHE A 239 -18.18 -8.71 6.60
CA PHE A 239 -18.18 -8.68 8.06
C PHE A 239 -16.85 -8.12 8.58
N THR A 240 -16.90 -7.20 9.54
CA THR A 240 -15.71 -6.51 10.03
C THR A 240 -15.64 -6.51 11.55
N TYR A 241 -14.51 -6.98 12.09
CA TYR A 241 -14.17 -6.82 13.49
C TYR A 241 -13.42 -5.50 13.69
N LEU A 242 -13.89 -4.65 14.60
CA LEU A 242 -13.20 -3.41 14.97
C LEU A 242 -12.68 -3.54 16.41
N VAL A 243 -11.36 -3.52 16.57
CA VAL A 243 -10.68 -3.64 17.88
C VAL A 243 -10.16 -2.27 18.31
N GLU A 244 -10.61 -1.80 19.47
CA GLU A 244 -10.21 -0.55 20.12
C GLU A 244 -9.70 -0.85 21.53
N LYS A 245 -8.53 -0.28 21.85
CA LYS A 245 -7.87 -0.49 23.15
C LYS A 245 -8.55 0.28 24.27
N GLU A 246 -9.15 1.42 23.96
CA GLU A 246 -9.87 2.25 24.92
C GLU A 246 -11.33 1.78 25.10
N SER A 247 -12.01 2.33 26.10
CA SER A 247 -13.42 2.05 26.38
C SER A 247 -14.37 2.74 25.41
N GLU A 248 -13.90 3.73 24.65
CA GLU A 248 -14.70 4.54 23.72
C GLU A 248 -14.07 4.61 22.33
N LEU A 249 -14.92 4.68 21.31
CA LEU A 249 -14.52 4.96 19.93
C LEU A 249 -14.31 6.47 19.71
N GLY A 250 -13.72 6.83 18.57
CA GLY A 250 -13.58 8.22 18.10
C GLY A 250 -12.14 8.75 18.08
N GLY A 251 -11.27 8.22 18.93
CA GLY A 251 -9.85 8.57 18.99
C GLY A 251 -9.61 10.07 19.16
N GLN A 252 -8.53 10.59 18.54
CA GLN A 252 -8.15 12.01 18.66
C GLN A 252 -9.21 12.98 18.11
N ALA A 253 -10.01 12.58 17.12
CA ALA A 253 -11.05 13.45 16.57
C ALA A 253 -12.12 13.77 17.63
N ARG A 254 -12.59 12.75 18.37
CA ARG A 254 -13.52 12.92 19.49
C ARG A 254 -12.92 13.78 20.61
N LYS A 255 -11.65 13.55 20.94
CA LYS A 255 -10.98 14.22 22.08
C LYS A 255 -10.62 15.68 21.82
N SER A 256 -10.29 16.02 20.57
CA SER A 256 -9.51 17.23 20.29
C SER A 256 -9.89 18.01 19.04
N ILE A 257 -10.78 17.51 18.17
CA ILE A 257 -11.15 18.19 16.91
C ILE A 257 -12.64 18.55 16.96
N PHE A 258 -12.94 19.82 17.19
CA PHE A 258 -14.32 20.29 17.38
C PHE A 258 -14.90 20.94 16.13
N PHE A 259 -14.08 21.68 15.38
CA PHE A 259 -14.49 22.27 14.12
C PHE A 259 -13.42 22.14 13.02
N THR A 260 -13.87 22.03 11.77
CA THR A 260 -12.95 21.97 10.62
C THR A 260 -12.48 23.36 10.19
N PRO A 261 -11.47 23.47 9.31
CA PRO A 261 -11.09 24.74 8.69
C PRO A 261 -12.24 25.50 8.01
N GLU A 262 -13.23 24.77 7.50
CA GLU A 262 -14.45 25.30 6.87
C GLU A 262 -15.49 25.79 7.91
N GLY A 263 -15.24 25.59 9.21
CA GLY A 263 -16.16 25.94 10.29
C GLY A 263 -17.25 24.90 10.56
N LEU A 264 -17.08 23.67 10.07
CA LEU A 264 -18.07 22.60 10.25
C LEU A 264 -17.87 21.88 11.58
N ASP A 265 -18.97 21.44 12.19
CA ASP A 265 -18.95 20.65 13.41
C ASP A 265 -18.39 19.24 13.17
N ALA A 266 -17.18 19.00 13.67
CA ALA A 266 -16.53 17.71 13.56
C ALA A 266 -17.07 16.69 14.57
N GLN A 267 -17.61 17.13 15.71
CA GLN A 267 -18.15 16.25 16.75
C GLN A 267 -19.45 15.59 16.27
N SER A 268 -20.32 16.34 15.58
CA SER A 268 -21.51 15.76 14.95
C SER A 268 -21.16 14.64 13.96
N TYR A 269 -20.12 14.83 13.13
CA TYR A 269 -19.65 13.79 12.22
C TYR A 269 -19.08 12.57 12.97
N VAL A 270 -18.28 12.81 14.02
CA VAL A 270 -17.70 11.74 14.84
C VAL A 270 -18.78 10.93 15.56
N ASN A 271 -19.83 11.59 16.08
CA ASN A 271 -20.93 10.89 16.74
C ASN A 271 -21.76 10.09 15.73
N ASP A 272 -22.06 10.65 14.55
CA ASP A 272 -22.76 9.92 13.47
C ASP A 272 -22.03 8.62 13.09
N ILE A 273 -20.71 8.68 12.89
CA ILE A 273 -19.95 7.49 12.51
C ILE A 273 -19.85 6.47 13.66
N ILE A 274 -19.77 6.92 14.92
CA ILE A 274 -19.81 6.03 16.09
C ILE A 274 -21.14 5.30 16.13
N ASP A 275 -22.26 6.03 16.03
CA ASP A 275 -23.60 5.46 16.06
C ASP A 275 -23.81 4.45 14.94
N ARG A 276 -23.39 4.80 13.71
CA ARG A 276 -23.47 3.89 12.56
C ARG A 276 -22.62 2.64 12.77
N VAL A 277 -21.40 2.77 13.25
CA VAL A 277 -20.50 1.63 13.50
C VAL A 277 -21.04 0.70 14.60
N GLN A 278 -21.55 1.26 15.69
CA GLN A 278 -22.09 0.48 16.81
C GLN A 278 -23.37 -0.27 16.45
N ASN A 279 -24.19 0.29 15.55
CA ASN A 279 -25.47 -0.29 15.15
C ASN A 279 -25.42 -1.10 13.85
N HIS A 280 -24.27 -1.22 13.18
CA HIS A 280 -24.17 -1.92 11.91
C HIS A 280 -24.12 -3.45 12.10
N GLU A 281 -25.04 -4.19 11.48
CA GLU A 281 -25.16 -5.66 11.62
C GLU A 281 -23.91 -6.46 11.21
N LYS A 282 -23.12 -5.92 10.28
CA LYS A 282 -21.85 -6.51 9.81
C LYS A 282 -20.61 -6.05 10.58
N ILE A 283 -20.74 -5.25 11.64
CA ILE A 283 -19.60 -4.80 12.43
C ILE A 283 -19.70 -5.36 13.85
N LYS A 284 -18.64 -6.03 14.31
CA LYS A 284 -18.47 -6.39 15.72
C LYS A 284 -17.40 -5.51 16.33
N VAL A 285 -17.81 -4.64 17.26
CA VAL A 285 -16.91 -3.75 17.99
C VAL A 285 -16.41 -4.43 19.26
N TYR A 286 -15.11 -4.38 19.49
CA TYR A 286 -14.46 -4.72 20.74
C TYR A 286 -13.76 -3.48 21.30
N THR A 287 -14.23 -3.00 22.44
CA THR A 287 -13.55 -1.97 23.25
C THR A 287 -12.79 -2.63 24.39
N ASN A 288 -11.83 -1.91 24.98
CA ASN A 288 -10.89 -2.48 25.97
C ASN A 288 -10.26 -3.77 25.44
N ALA A 289 -9.84 -3.74 24.17
CA ALA A 289 -9.42 -4.91 23.43
C ALA A 289 -8.10 -4.70 22.69
N GLU A 290 -7.23 -5.70 22.75
CA GLU A 290 -5.90 -5.66 22.16
C GLU A 290 -5.57 -6.96 21.44
N VAL A 291 -4.91 -6.85 20.29
CA VAL A 291 -4.44 -8.02 19.54
C VAL A 291 -3.06 -8.42 20.04
N ILE A 292 -2.91 -9.67 20.47
CA ILE A 292 -1.66 -10.15 21.11
C ILE A 292 -0.78 -11.00 20.19
N ASP A 293 -1.39 -11.70 19.23
CA ASP A 293 -0.68 -12.51 18.25
C ASP A 293 -1.52 -12.69 16.97
N TYR A 294 -0.87 -13.14 15.91
CA TYR A 294 -1.53 -13.59 14.69
C TYR A 294 -0.82 -14.79 14.07
N SER A 295 -1.57 -15.55 13.28
CA SER A 295 -1.07 -16.65 12.47
C SER A 295 -1.84 -16.71 11.14
N GLY A 296 -1.35 -17.51 10.20
CA GLY A 296 -1.97 -17.68 8.88
C GLY A 296 -1.32 -16.82 7.79
N HIS A 297 -2.06 -16.64 6.70
CA HIS A 297 -1.61 -15.93 5.50
C HIS A 297 -2.74 -15.10 4.90
N VAL A 298 -2.42 -14.30 3.88
CA VAL A 298 -3.38 -13.47 3.16
C VAL A 298 -4.61 -14.29 2.75
N GLY A 299 -5.79 -13.80 3.13
CA GLY A 299 -7.07 -14.48 2.90
C GLY A 299 -7.47 -15.48 3.99
N ASN A 300 -6.58 -15.87 4.90
CA ASN A 300 -6.87 -16.85 5.96
C ASN A 300 -5.95 -16.63 7.18
N PHE A 301 -6.16 -15.52 7.88
CA PHE A 301 -5.52 -15.18 9.13
C PHE A 301 -6.39 -15.55 10.34
N THR A 302 -5.72 -15.76 11.47
CA THR A 302 -6.33 -15.87 12.79
C THR A 302 -5.54 -15.03 13.77
N SER A 303 -6.20 -14.12 14.50
CA SER A 303 -5.60 -13.36 15.59
C SER A 303 -6.24 -13.73 16.91
N ASN A 304 -5.43 -13.75 17.96
CA ASN A 304 -5.93 -13.77 19.32
C ASN A 304 -6.07 -12.35 19.84
N VAL A 305 -7.24 -12.04 20.40
CA VAL A 305 -7.60 -10.73 20.95
C VAL A 305 -7.94 -10.90 22.42
N VAL A 306 -7.39 -10.06 23.28
CA VAL A 306 -7.78 -9.99 24.69
C VAL A 306 -8.82 -8.89 24.82
N VAL A 307 -10.04 -9.24 25.25
CA VAL A 307 -11.19 -8.33 25.40
C VAL A 307 -11.59 -8.33 26.87
N ASN A 308 -11.49 -7.19 27.55
CA ASN A 308 -11.75 -7.09 29.00
C ASN A 308 -11.01 -8.20 29.80
N GLY A 309 -9.78 -8.53 29.41
CA GLY A 309 -8.96 -9.59 30.03
C GLY A 309 -9.22 -11.02 29.54
N ASN A 310 -10.24 -11.27 28.72
CA ASN A 310 -10.56 -12.61 28.21
C ASN A 310 -10.03 -12.81 26.78
N LYS A 311 -9.42 -13.97 26.50
CA LYS A 311 -8.87 -14.29 25.17
C LYS A 311 -9.96 -14.82 24.24
N GLU A 312 -10.13 -14.18 23.09
CA GLU A 312 -10.98 -14.62 21.97
C GLU A 312 -10.13 -14.81 20.70
N SER A 313 -10.49 -15.79 19.87
CA SER A 313 -9.82 -16.04 18.59
C SER A 313 -10.68 -15.56 17.43
N ILE A 314 -10.13 -14.72 16.57
CA ILE A 314 -10.83 -14.09 15.45
C ILE A 314 -10.19 -14.51 14.13
N LYS A 315 -11.01 -15.01 13.21
CA LYS A 315 -10.60 -15.39 11.85
C LYS A 315 -10.95 -14.27 10.87
N TYR A 316 -10.05 -13.93 9.96
CA TYR A 316 -10.24 -12.87 8.97
C TYR A 316 -9.34 -13.07 7.74
N GLY A 317 -9.66 -12.43 6.63
CA GLY A 317 -8.87 -12.52 5.39
C GLY A 317 -7.84 -11.41 5.24
N VAL A 318 -8.14 -10.24 5.80
CA VAL A 318 -7.29 -9.04 5.71
C VAL A 318 -7.37 -8.21 6.99
N ALA A 319 -6.31 -7.45 7.29
CA ALA A 319 -6.30 -6.50 8.39
C ALA A 319 -5.98 -5.08 7.94
N ILE A 320 -6.64 -4.09 8.56
CA ILE A 320 -6.40 -2.65 8.38
C ILE A 320 -5.90 -2.09 9.71
N ILE A 321 -4.71 -1.50 9.69
CA ILE A 321 -4.05 -0.91 10.84
C ILE A 321 -4.33 0.60 10.87
N ALA A 322 -5.05 1.05 11.91
CA ALA A 322 -5.57 2.40 12.08
C ALA A 322 -5.32 2.95 13.49
N THR A 323 -4.18 2.59 14.11
CA THR A 323 -3.83 2.90 15.52
C THR A 323 -3.67 4.38 15.83
N GLY A 324 -3.60 5.23 14.80
CA GLY A 324 -3.52 6.68 14.96
C GLY A 324 -2.18 7.18 15.47
N ALA A 325 -2.21 8.39 16.03
CA ALA A 325 -1.06 9.11 16.57
C ALA A 325 -1.53 10.00 17.72
N ILE A 326 -0.61 10.60 18.46
CA ILE A 326 -0.91 11.48 19.60
C ILE A 326 -0.21 12.83 19.47
N GLU A 327 -0.69 13.82 20.22
CA GLU A 327 0.00 15.11 20.37
C GLU A 327 1.22 14.93 21.28
N TYR A 328 2.39 15.36 20.79
CA TYR A 328 3.60 15.50 21.59
C TYR A 328 3.36 16.47 22.74
N GLN A 329 3.82 16.12 23.94
CA GLN A 329 3.81 17.02 25.09
C GLN A 329 5.12 17.80 25.12
N PRO A 330 5.12 19.13 24.84
CA PRO A 330 6.34 19.92 24.81
C PRO A 330 7.07 19.94 26.14
N ASP A 331 8.41 19.94 26.09
CA ASP A 331 9.29 20.25 27.23
C ASP A 331 9.97 21.62 27.06
N GLU A 332 9.60 22.38 26.03
CA GLU A 332 10.08 23.72 25.72
C GLU A 332 9.01 24.80 25.97
N TYR A 333 9.46 26.05 26.11
CA TYR A 333 8.62 27.25 26.24
C TYR A 333 7.69 27.32 27.47
N LEU A 334 8.12 26.77 28.61
CA LEU A 334 7.38 26.80 29.89
C LEU A 334 6.05 26.01 29.85
N TYR A 335 5.90 25.08 28.90
CA TYR A 335 4.73 24.18 28.89
C TYR A 335 4.72 23.31 30.15
N GLY A 336 3.57 23.22 30.83
CA GLY A 336 3.43 22.54 32.11
C GLY A 336 3.97 23.30 33.32
N GLU A 337 4.76 24.37 33.11
CA GLU A 337 5.27 25.23 34.17
C GLU A 337 4.44 26.52 34.36
N ASN A 338 3.73 26.96 33.32
CA ASN A 338 2.89 28.16 33.35
C ASN A 338 1.54 27.90 32.65
N ASP A 339 0.44 28.13 33.36
CA ASP A 339 -0.93 27.89 32.88
C ASP A 339 -1.31 28.72 31.63
N ARG A 340 -0.57 29.79 31.34
CA ARG A 340 -0.73 30.61 30.12
C ARG A 340 -0.08 29.98 28.89
N VAL A 341 0.52 28.79 29.00
CA VAL A 341 1.13 28.07 27.89
C VAL A 341 0.30 26.81 27.63
N VAL A 342 -0.33 26.76 26.46
CA VAL A 342 -1.22 25.65 26.05
C VAL A 342 -0.83 25.13 24.67
N THR A 343 -1.24 23.91 24.34
CA THR A 343 -1.10 23.37 22.98
C THR A 343 -2.19 23.89 22.04
N GLN A 344 -2.00 23.73 20.73
CA GLN A 344 -3.03 24.05 19.75
C GLN A 344 -4.32 23.25 19.97
N LEU A 345 -4.25 21.99 20.41
CA LEU A 345 -5.45 21.19 20.66
C LEU A 345 -6.21 21.69 21.90
N GLN A 346 -5.50 22.04 22.97
CA GLN A 346 -6.10 22.65 24.15
C GLN A 346 -6.77 23.99 23.80
N PHE A 347 -6.07 24.83 23.04
CA PHE A 347 -6.61 26.11 22.59
C PHE A 347 -7.81 25.95 21.65
N HIS A 348 -7.76 25.01 20.72
CA HIS A 348 -8.87 24.69 19.82
C HIS A 348 -10.13 24.28 20.59
N LYS A 349 -9.99 23.46 21.65
CA LYS A 349 -11.09 23.08 22.53
C LYS A 349 -11.69 24.28 23.27
N ALA A 350 -10.85 25.14 23.84
CA ALA A 350 -11.32 26.34 24.52
C ALA A 350 -12.09 27.29 23.59
N LEU A 351 -11.61 27.45 22.35
CA LEU A 351 -12.31 28.21 21.30
C LEU A 351 -13.67 27.61 20.94
N ALA A 352 -13.74 26.28 20.83
CA ALA A 352 -14.97 25.58 20.47
C ALA A 352 -16.03 25.67 21.57
N ASN A 353 -15.61 25.58 22.84
CA ASN A 353 -16.49 25.70 23.99
C ASN A 353 -16.92 27.14 24.28
N GLY A 354 -16.22 28.14 23.72
CA GLY A 354 -16.48 29.54 23.98
C GLY A 354 -16.09 29.96 25.40
N ASP A 355 -15.02 29.39 25.93
CA ASP A 355 -14.54 29.64 27.30
C ASP A 355 -14.36 31.16 27.54
N GLU A 356 -14.83 31.66 28.68
CA GLU A 356 -14.76 33.10 29.01
C GLU A 356 -13.31 33.62 29.03
N SER A 357 -12.34 32.76 29.37
CA SER A 357 -10.91 33.09 29.37
C SER A 357 -10.39 33.55 28.00
N ILE A 358 -11.08 33.23 26.91
CA ILE A 358 -10.72 33.62 25.54
C ILE A 358 -11.13 35.06 25.23
N LYS A 359 -12.24 35.54 25.80
CA LYS A 359 -12.82 36.85 25.45
C LYS A 359 -12.01 38.02 25.96
N ASP A 360 -11.27 37.83 27.06
CA ASP A 360 -10.45 38.86 27.68
C ASP A 360 -9.01 38.90 27.19
N LEU A 361 -8.61 38.00 26.28
CA LEU A 361 -7.25 37.97 25.72
C LEU A 361 -7.00 39.22 24.87
N LYS A 362 -5.89 39.91 25.12
CA LYS A 362 -5.44 41.07 24.34
C LYS A 362 -4.32 40.70 23.39
N ASP A 363 -3.36 39.89 23.83
CA ASP A 363 -2.22 39.46 23.03
C ASP A 363 -2.04 37.93 23.08
N VAL A 364 -2.16 37.29 21.92
CA VAL A 364 -1.92 35.84 21.74
C VAL A 364 -0.74 35.63 20.80
N VAL A 365 0.23 34.85 21.26
CA VAL A 365 1.38 34.43 20.45
C VAL A 365 1.30 32.93 20.21
N MET A 366 1.53 32.49 18.98
CA MET A 366 1.58 31.07 18.62
C MET A 366 2.95 30.71 18.07
N ILE A 367 3.56 29.63 18.57
CA ILE A 367 4.86 29.15 18.08
C ILE A 367 4.64 27.91 17.21
N GLN A 368 5.07 27.98 15.95
CA GLN A 368 5.04 26.84 15.03
C GLN A 368 6.24 25.93 15.23
N CYS A 369 6.09 24.66 14.80
CA CYS A 369 7.16 23.65 14.78
C CYS A 369 7.72 23.29 16.16
N VAL A 370 6.87 23.25 17.20
CA VAL A 370 7.26 22.80 18.55
C VAL A 370 7.35 21.27 18.53
N GLY A 371 8.54 20.72 18.81
CA GLY A 371 8.84 19.28 18.65
C GLY A 371 8.77 18.74 17.21
N SER A 372 8.85 19.59 16.18
CA SER A 372 8.86 19.17 14.77
C SER A 372 9.90 19.93 13.97
N ARG A 373 10.43 19.29 12.93
CA ARG A 373 11.51 19.82 12.08
C ARG A 373 12.75 20.18 12.91
N ASP A 374 13.03 19.40 13.95
CA ASP A 374 14.22 19.50 14.78
C ASP A 374 15.13 18.27 14.56
N LYS A 375 16.17 18.11 15.39
CA LYS A 375 17.14 17.01 15.25
C LYS A 375 16.56 15.64 15.60
N GLU A 376 15.60 15.60 16.51
CA GLU A 376 14.97 14.36 16.97
C GLU A 376 13.79 13.98 16.08
N ARG A 377 13.08 14.97 15.54
CA ARG A 377 11.89 14.82 14.68
C ARG A 377 12.08 15.68 13.44
N PRO A 378 12.84 15.21 12.44
CA PRO A 378 13.14 16.00 11.24
C PRO A 378 11.90 16.24 10.35
N TYR A 379 10.84 15.46 10.55
CA TYR A 379 9.60 15.57 9.79
C TYR A 379 8.74 16.78 10.17
N CYS A 380 7.75 17.08 9.31
CA CYS A 380 6.75 18.11 9.53
C CYS A 380 5.42 17.48 9.94
N SER A 381 4.81 17.96 11.02
CA SER A 381 3.50 17.50 11.50
C SER A 381 2.31 17.89 10.62
N ARG A 382 2.53 18.49 9.44
CA ARG A 382 1.59 18.78 8.34
C ARG A 382 0.40 19.71 8.66
N VAL A 383 -0.29 19.50 9.76
CA VAL A 383 -1.56 20.17 10.14
C VAL A 383 -1.36 21.44 10.94
N CYS A 384 -0.24 21.58 11.67
CA CYS A 384 0.01 22.62 12.67
C CYS A 384 -0.16 24.06 12.14
N CYS A 385 0.40 24.38 10.97
CA CYS A 385 0.27 25.72 10.38
C CYS A 385 -1.20 26.06 10.04
N THR A 386 -1.95 25.09 9.52
CA THR A 386 -3.36 25.31 9.19
C THR A 386 -4.19 25.44 10.46
N ALA A 387 -3.96 24.61 11.47
CA ALA A 387 -4.64 24.69 12.76
C ALA A 387 -4.44 26.06 13.41
N ALA A 388 -3.21 26.59 13.42
CA ALA A 388 -2.92 27.92 13.96
C ALA A 388 -3.67 29.03 13.23
N VAL A 389 -3.68 29.00 11.89
CA VAL A 389 -4.41 29.97 11.06
C VAL A 389 -5.91 29.92 11.33
N VAL A 390 -6.49 28.72 11.38
CA VAL A 390 -7.93 28.50 11.60
C VAL A 390 -8.34 28.93 13.02
N ASN A 391 -7.56 28.54 14.03
CA ASN A 391 -7.80 28.96 15.41
C ASN A 391 -7.67 30.49 15.57
N SER A 392 -6.73 31.13 14.87
CA SER A 392 -6.59 32.59 14.88
C SER A 392 -7.80 33.29 14.29
N LEU A 393 -8.33 32.77 13.18
CA LEU A 393 -9.57 33.28 12.58
C LEU A 393 -10.76 33.12 13.53
N LYS A 394 -10.89 31.94 14.16
CA LYS A 394 -11.97 31.68 15.11
C LYS A 394 -11.89 32.59 16.33
N LEU A 395 -10.68 32.81 16.85
CA LEU A 395 -10.42 33.74 17.94
C LEU A 395 -10.85 35.17 17.55
N LYS A 396 -10.48 35.63 16.34
CA LYS A 396 -10.88 36.95 15.82
C LYS A 396 -12.39 37.11 15.63
N GLU A 397 -13.12 36.03 15.37
CA GLU A 397 -14.60 36.05 15.35
C GLU A 397 -15.19 36.27 16.76
N LEU A 398 -14.61 35.63 17.77
CA LEU A 398 -15.07 35.70 19.16
C LEU A 398 -14.61 36.98 19.87
N ASN A 399 -13.43 37.46 19.52
CA ASN A 399 -12.77 38.64 20.08
C ASN A 399 -12.07 39.41 18.94
N PRO A 400 -12.75 40.39 18.30
CA PRO A 400 -12.20 41.11 17.15
C PRO A 400 -10.92 41.91 17.42
N ASP A 401 -10.78 42.42 18.65
CA ASP A 401 -9.72 43.35 19.06
C ASP A 401 -8.42 42.64 19.49
N VAL A 402 -8.44 41.32 19.69
CA VAL A 402 -7.25 40.56 20.10
C VAL A 402 -6.11 40.64 19.07
N ASN A 403 -4.90 40.88 19.53
CA ASN A 403 -3.71 40.81 18.69
C ASN A 403 -3.22 39.36 18.61
N VAL A 404 -3.13 38.81 17.40
CA VAL A 404 -2.62 37.45 17.19
C VAL A 404 -1.31 37.51 16.41
N THR A 405 -0.29 36.82 16.92
CA THR A 405 1.03 36.75 16.29
C THR A 405 1.49 35.31 16.15
N ILE A 406 1.72 34.86 14.92
CA ILE A 406 2.23 33.52 14.62
C ILE A 406 3.73 33.61 14.32
N LEU A 407 4.54 32.98 15.19
CA LEU A 407 5.98 32.79 15.00
C LEU A 407 6.21 31.51 14.19
N TYR A 408 6.82 31.62 13.02
CA TYR A 408 6.94 30.51 12.07
C TYR A 408 8.30 30.43 11.39
N ARG A 409 8.59 29.28 10.77
CA ARG A 409 9.74 29.11 9.85
C ARG A 409 9.27 29.23 8.40
N ASP A 410 8.33 28.36 8.04
CA ASP A 410 7.59 28.37 6.78
C ASP A 410 6.10 28.18 7.07
N ILE A 411 5.23 28.88 6.34
CA ILE A 411 3.79 28.63 6.41
C ILE A 411 3.44 27.52 5.41
N ARG A 412 2.90 26.41 5.92
CA ARG A 412 2.54 25.22 5.13
C ARG A 412 1.02 25.02 5.03
N THR A 413 0.31 26.04 4.55
CA THR A 413 -1.13 25.99 4.23
C THR A 413 -1.35 25.58 2.77
N PHE A 414 -0.92 24.37 2.41
CA PHE A 414 -0.89 23.92 1.01
C PHE A 414 -2.28 23.69 0.39
N GLY A 415 -2.32 23.68 -0.95
CA GLY A 415 -3.55 23.50 -1.71
C GLY A 415 -4.52 24.67 -1.51
N THR A 416 -5.80 24.38 -1.32
CA THR A 416 -6.83 25.41 -1.07
C THR A 416 -6.74 26.05 0.31
N LYS A 417 -5.93 25.50 1.22
CA LYS A 417 -5.76 26.02 2.59
C LYS A 417 -5.04 27.36 2.61
N GLU A 418 -4.34 27.72 1.53
CA GLU A 418 -3.69 29.03 1.33
C GLU A 418 -4.69 30.19 1.42
N LEU A 419 -5.96 29.94 1.08
CA LEU A 419 -7.02 30.93 1.18
C LEU A 419 -7.32 31.31 2.64
N TYR A 420 -7.17 30.38 3.58
CA TYR A 420 -7.33 30.69 5.00
C TYR A 420 -6.14 31.50 5.53
N TYR A 421 -4.93 31.22 5.04
CA TYR A 421 -3.75 32.03 5.38
C TYR A 421 -3.92 33.48 4.89
N LYS A 422 -4.38 33.67 3.65
CA LYS A 422 -4.74 34.99 3.13
C LYS A 422 -5.77 35.68 4.01
N LYS A 423 -6.88 35.00 4.34
CA LYS A 423 -7.94 35.55 5.21
C LYS A 423 -7.40 35.97 6.58
N ALA A 424 -6.54 35.18 7.20
CA ALA A 424 -5.96 35.50 8.50
C ALA A 424 -5.10 36.78 8.44
N ARG A 425 -4.31 36.94 7.37
CA ARG A 425 -3.55 38.19 7.14
C ARG A 425 -4.46 39.40 6.96
N GLU A 426 -5.53 39.26 6.18
CA GLU A 426 -6.53 40.32 5.98
C GLU A 426 -7.26 40.68 7.28
N ALA A 427 -7.44 39.71 8.19
CA ALA A 427 -7.99 39.91 9.53
C ALA A 427 -6.98 40.49 10.55
N GLY A 428 -5.77 40.85 10.11
CA GLY A 428 -4.75 41.49 10.96
C GLY A 428 -3.91 40.52 11.78
N VAL A 429 -3.94 39.21 11.51
CA VAL A 429 -3.01 38.25 12.15
C VAL A 429 -1.58 38.54 11.66
N ARG A 430 -0.66 38.73 12.61
CA ARG A 430 0.75 39.01 12.34
C ARG A 430 1.51 37.70 12.17
N PHE A 431 2.42 37.66 11.19
CA PHE A 431 3.27 36.51 10.92
C PHE A 431 4.72 36.95 10.99
N ILE A 432 5.50 36.34 11.88
CA ILE A 432 6.88 36.70 12.12
C ILE A 432 7.75 35.47 11.91
N ARG A 433 8.69 35.57 10.97
CA ARG A 433 9.58 34.48 10.63
C ARG A 433 10.76 34.42 11.59
N TYR A 434 11.01 33.25 12.18
CA TYR A 434 12.20 32.92 12.94
C TYR A 434 13.04 31.86 12.20
N GLU A 435 14.34 31.82 12.48
CA GLU A 435 15.26 30.85 11.87
C GLU A 435 15.52 29.66 12.82
N PRO A 436 15.80 28.46 12.30
CA PRO A 436 15.88 27.24 13.10
C PRO A 436 16.99 27.28 14.17
N ASP A 437 18.07 27.99 13.89
CA ASP A 437 19.24 28.22 14.76
C ASP A 437 19.01 29.38 15.75
N GLN A 438 17.96 30.17 15.56
CA GLN A 438 17.59 31.30 16.41
C GLN A 438 16.11 31.21 16.81
N LYS A 439 15.77 30.16 17.57
CA LYS A 439 14.42 29.92 18.12
C LYS A 439 13.96 31.09 19.03
N PRO A 440 12.63 31.33 19.14
CA PRO A 440 12.09 32.26 20.11
C PRO A 440 12.50 31.91 21.54
N VAL A 441 12.63 32.91 22.41
CA VAL A 441 12.93 32.71 23.83
C VAL A 441 11.74 33.20 24.65
N VAL A 442 11.20 32.33 25.49
CA VAL A 442 10.01 32.60 26.31
C VAL A 442 10.42 32.76 27.76
N ARG A 443 9.93 33.82 28.41
CA ARG A 443 10.13 34.09 29.83
C ARG A 443 8.80 34.41 30.49
N SER A 444 8.66 33.98 31.74
CA SER A 444 7.56 34.42 32.59
C SER A 444 7.84 35.82 33.12
N SER A 445 6.85 36.70 33.07
CA SER A 445 6.86 38.01 33.74
C SER A 445 5.68 38.06 34.71
N GLY A 446 5.76 38.89 35.76
CA GLY A 446 4.71 38.95 36.80
C GLY A 446 3.30 39.31 36.29
N THR A 447 3.16 39.80 35.05
CA THR A 447 1.89 40.22 34.45
C THR A 447 1.53 39.49 33.15
N GLY A 448 2.36 38.55 32.65
CA GLY A 448 2.14 37.84 31.38
C GLY A 448 3.39 37.10 30.88
N LEU A 449 3.41 36.71 29.61
CA LEU A 449 4.56 36.08 28.98
C LEU A 449 5.33 37.07 28.11
N GLU A 450 6.66 36.98 28.16
CA GLU A 450 7.56 37.75 27.30
C GLU A 450 8.25 36.81 26.30
N ILE A 451 8.07 37.07 25.01
CA ILE A 451 8.62 36.27 23.92
C ILE A 451 9.58 37.14 23.12
N THR A 452 10.86 36.82 23.17
CA THR A 452 11.89 37.48 22.35
C THR A 452 12.12 36.66 21.09
N VAL A 453 12.03 37.28 19.93
CA VAL A 453 12.32 36.65 18.63
C VAL A 453 13.08 37.61 17.74
N PHE A 454 14.00 37.09 16.93
CA PHE A 454 14.72 37.88 15.94
C PHE A 454 13.90 37.95 14.65
N ASP A 455 13.42 39.15 14.31
CA ASP A 455 12.67 39.36 13.08
C ASP A 455 13.63 39.49 11.89
N GLN A 456 13.46 38.61 10.91
CA GLN A 456 14.33 38.55 9.74
C GLN A 456 14.15 39.71 8.75
N SER A 457 13.02 40.42 8.81
CA SER A 457 12.70 41.54 7.92
C SER A 457 13.37 42.82 8.38
N ILE A 458 13.32 43.11 9.68
CA ILE A 458 13.92 44.32 10.29
C ILE A 458 15.30 44.06 10.91
N LYS A 459 15.77 42.80 10.93
CA LYS A 459 17.09 42.37 11.43
C LYS A 459 17.37 42.78 12.88
N ARG A 460 16.36 42.68 13.75
CA ARG A 460 16.45 43.03 15.17
C ARG A 460 15.64 42.07 16.03
N ASN A 461 16.05 41.93 17.28
CA ASN A 461 15.21 41.29 18.30
C ASN A 461 14.00 42.17 18.60
N ILE A 462 12.83 41.56 18.58
CA ILE A 462 11.58 42.15 19.04
C ILE A 462 11.12 41.44 20.30
N LEU A 463 10.55 42.19 21.22
CA LEU A 463 9.92 41.69 22.42
C LEU A 463 8.41 41.73 22.24
N LEU A 464 7.78 40.56 22.26
CA LEU A 464 6.34 40.41 22.25
C LEU A 464 5.86 40.11 23.67
N LYS A 465 4.75 40.72 24.07
CA LYS A 465 4.02 40.34 25.27
C LYS A 465 2.84 39.47 24.88
N ALA A 466 2.50 38.48 25.69
CA ALA A 466 1.36 37.61 25.45
C ALA A 466 0.62 37.30 26.76
N ASP A 467 -0.70 37.39 26.72
CA ASP A 467 -1.59 36.87 27.76
C ASP A 467 -1.68 35.35 27.67
N GLN A 468 -1.60 34.81 26.46
CA GLN A 468 -1.60 33.37 26.16
C GLN A 468 -0.54 33.04 25.10
N LEU A 469 0.25 32.01 25.38
CA LEU A 469 1.14 31.37 24.42
C LEU A 469 0.54 30.03 23.97
N VAL A 470 0.45 29.82 22.66
CA VAL A 470 -0.08 28.59 22.06
C VAL A 470 1.01 27.86 21.29
N LEU A 471 1.29 26.63 21.68
CA LEU A 471 2.32 25.79 21.08
C LEU A 471 1.70 24.88 20.03
N SER A 472 2.14 25.02 18.77
CA SER A 472 1.80 24.07 17.72
C SER A 472 2.69 22.83 17.82
N ALA A 473 2.33 21.97 18.77
CA ALA A 473 3.02 20.74 19.10
C ALA A 473 2.98 19.71 17.96
N ALA A 474 3.96 18.82 17.97
CA ALA A 474 4.10 17.78 16.98
C ALA A 474 3.04 16.67 17.10
N ILE A 475 2.83 15.97 15.99
CA ILE A 475 2.15 14.67 15.99
C ILE A 475 3.24 13.60 16.06
N VAL A 476 3.13 12.70 17.03
CA VAL A 476 4.06 11.58 17.24
C VAL A 476 3.32 10.25 17.15
N PRO A 477 3.98 9.16 16.72
CA PRO A 477 3.36 7.84 16.64
C PRO A 477 2.68 7.44 17.96
N SER A 478 1.60 6.66 17.87
CA SER A 478 0.98 6.08 19.08
C SER A 478 2.01 5.20 19.80
N PRO A 479 2.02 5.18 21.15
CA PRO A 479 2.85 4.22 21.91
C PRO A 479 2.62 2.76 21.49
N THR A 480 1.40 2.45 21.02
CA THR A 480 1.01 1.11 20.55
C THR A 480 1.46 0.79 19.12
N THR A 481 2.03 1.75 18.39
CA THR A 481 2.50 1.52 17.01
C THR A 481 3.56 0.41 16.98
N ARG A 482 4.56 0.50 17.86
CA ARG A 482 5.65 -0.48 17.94
C ARG A 482 5.16 -1.86 18.36
N GLU A 483 4.21 -1.93 19.29
CA GLU A 483 3.61 -3.19 19.74
C GLU A 483 2.89 -3.88 18.59
N ILE A 484 2.04 -3.16 17.86
CA ILE A 484 1.33 -3.69 16.68
C ILE A 484 2.30 -4.03 15.55
N ALA A 485 3.36 -3.24 15.34
CA ALA A 485 4.41 -3.56 14.37
C ALA A 485 5.09 -4.89 14.68
N GLN A 486 5.40 -5.15 15.95
CA GLN A 486 5.99 -6.42 16.40
C GLN A 486 5.03 -7.58 16.27
N VAL A 487 3.78 -7.42 16.73
CA VAL A 487 2.74 -8.45 16.64
C VAL A 487 2.56 -8.88 15.19
N PHE A 488 2.37 -7.93 14.28
CA PHE A 488 2.07 -8.18 12.87
C PHE A 488 3.30 -8.35 11.96
N LYS A 489 4.51 -8.13 12.50
CA LYS A 489 5.77 -8.09 11.73
C LYS A 489 5.73 -7.06 10.59
N LEU A 490 5.29 -5.85 10.93
CA LEU A 490 5.18 -4.71 10.01
C LEU A 490 6.38 -3.78 10.19
N ASN A 491 6.70 -3.03 9.14
CA ASN A 491 7.83 -2.11 9.16
C ASN A 491 7.40 -0.73 9.66
N GLU A 492 8.33 -0.09 10.38
CA GLU A 492 8.25 1.30 10.80
C GLU A 492 9.29 2.11 10.01
N ASP A 493 9.01 3.39 9.78
CA ASP A 493 9.99 4.33 9.24
C ASP A 493 10.96 4.85 10.31
N ALA A 494 11.91 5.68 9.90
CA ALA A 494 12.90 6.25 10.81
C ALA A 494 12.29 7.18 11.88
N ASP A 495 11.06 7.64 11.68
CA ASP A 495 10.33 8.53 12.57
C ASP A 495 9.36 7.76 13.50
N GLY A 496 9.27 6.43 13.35
CA GLY A 496 8.45 5.53 14.16
C GLY A 496 6.99 5.40 13.69
N PHE A 497 6.63 5.92 12.51
CA PHE A 497 5.32 5.66 11.90
C PHE A 497 5.35 4.37 11.09
N PHE A 498 4.18 3.80 10.77
CA PHE A 498 4.11 2.64 9.89
C PHE A 498 4.57 2.98 8.48
N MET A 499 5.45 2.14 7.93
CA MET A 499 6.00 2.30 6.58
C MET A 499 5.11 1.61 5.53
N GLU A 500 4.71 2.36 4.51
CA GLU A 500 4.00 1.80 3.35
C GLU A 500 4.90 0.93 2.46
N ALA A 501 4.30 0.11 1.60
CA ALA A 501 5.01 -0.73 0.65
C ALA A 501 5.77 0.07 -0.41
N HIS A 502 5.19 1.20 -0.84
CA HIS A 502 5.85 2.12 -1.75
C HIS A 502 5.17 3.50 -1.69
N VAL A 503 5.96 4.53 -1.42
CA VAL A 503 5.55 5.93 -1.26
C VAL A 503 4.58 6.49 -2.32
N LYS A 504 4.62 6.02 -3.58
CA LYS A 504 3.77 6.53 -4.67
C LYS A 504 2.76 5.50 -5.16
N LEU A 505 3.22 4.27 -5.41
CA LEU A 505 2.40 3.25 -6.08
C LEU A 505 1.50 2.48 -5.11
N ARG A 506 1.90 2.35 -3.85
CA ARG A 506 1.19 1.58 -2.83
C ARG A 506 1.23 2.31 -1.47
N PRO A 507 0.69 3.54 -1.38
CA PRO A 507 0.81 4.38 -0.19
C PRO A 507 -0.06 3.93 0.99
N ILE A 508 -0.94 2.94 0.78
CA ILE A 508 -1.91 2.43 1.77
C ILE A 508 -1.68 0.93 2.07
N ASP A 509 -0.77 0.29 1.33
CA ASP A 509 -0.50 -1.13 1.51
C ASP A 509 0.73 -1.30 2.40
N PHE A 510 0.78 -2.32 3.24
CA PHE A 510 2.05 -2.81 3.75
C PHE A 510 2.78 -3.68 2.72
N ALA A 511 4.08 -3.86 2.89
CA ALA A 511 4.85 -4.84 2.10
C ALA A 511 4.29 -6.26 2.28
N ASN A 512 3.82 -6.57 3.49
CA ASN A 512 3.18 -7.83 3.84
C ASN A 512 1.77 -7.89 3.21
N ALA A 513 1.55 -8.87 2.33
CA ALA A 513 0.25 -9.04 1.67
C ALA A 513 -0.87 -9.32 2.70
N GLY A 514 -2.03 -8.67 2.50
CA GLY A 514 -3.20 -8.81 3.37
C GLY A 514 -3.29 -7.78 4.50
N PHE A 515 -2.27 -6.92 4.65
CA PHE A 515 -2.24 -5.83 5.62
C PHE A 515 -2.28 -4.48 4.91
N PHE A 516 -3.13 -3.59 5.40
CA PHE A 516 -3.29 -2.22 4.91
C PHE A 516 -3.18 -1.23 6.07
N LEU A 517 -2.88 0.02 5.77
CA LEU A 517 -2.65 1.06 6.77
C LEU A 517 -3.54 2.28 6.48
N CYS A 518 -4.05 2.95 7.51
CA CYS A 518 -4.76 4.20 7.30
C CYS A 518 -4.65 5.17 8.48
N GLY A 519 -5.08 6.42 8.26
CA GLY A 519 -5.09 7.45 9.30
C GLY A 519 -3.69 7.88 9.74
N LEU A 520 -3.60 8.39 10.98
CA LEU A 520 -2.38 9.00 11.51
C LEU A 520 -1.27 8.00 11.85
N GLY A 521 -1.57 6.69 11.96
CA GLY A 521 -0.55 5.66 12.21
C GLY A 521 0.50 5.57 11.09
N HIS A 522 0.12 6.00 9.88
CA HIS A 522 1.02 6.17 8.73
C HIS A 522 1.85 7.46 8.75
N GLY A 523 1.41 8.46 9.51
CA GLY A 523 2.05 9.78 9.54
C GLY A 523 1.04 10.92 9.66
N PRO A 524 1.51 12.15 9.96
CA PRO A 524 0.65 13.32 10.15
C PRO A 524 -0.19 13.64 8.90
N LYS A 525 -1.51 13.79 9.07
CA LYS A 525 -2.46 14.09 7.99
C LYS A 525 -3.74 14.76 8.51
N PHE A 526 -4.44 15.47 7.62
CA PHE A 526 -5.71 16.12 7.96
C PHE A 526 -6.84 15.09 8.14
N LEU A 527 -7.94 15.51 8.77
CA LEU A 527 -9.09 14.64 9.05
C LEU A 527 -9.72 14.10 7.75
N ASP A 528 -9.91 14.96 6.76
CA ASP A 528 -10.41 14.61 5.43
C ASP A 528 -9.48 13.66 4.67
N GLU A 529 -8.16 13.91 4.74
CA GLU A 529 -7.13 13.02 4.23
C GLU A 529 -7.19 11.65 4.92
N ALA A 530 -7.37 11.60 6.24
CA ALA A 530 -7.47 10.35 7.00
C ALA A 530 -8.72 9.53 6.63
N ILE A 531 -9.86 10.20 6.39
CA ILE A 531 -11.11 9.56 5.92
C ILE A 531 -10.90 8.97 4.52
N ALA A 532 -10.34 9.73 3.58
CA ALA A 532 -10.04 9.19 2.26
C ALA A 532 -9.02 8.05 2.32
N HIS A 533 -7.99 8.18 3.16
CA HIS A 533 -7.00 7.13 3.36
C HIS A 533 -7.66 5.82 3.84
N ALA A 534 -8.61 5.92 4.77
CA ALA A 534 -9.37 4.78 5.28
C ALA A 534 -10.28 4.13 4.23
N LYS A 535 -11.02 4.93 3.45
CA LYS A 535 -11.81 4.42 2.31
C LYS A 535 -10.90 3.73 1.29
N GLY A 536 -9.73 4.31 1.01
CA GLY A 536 -8.71 3.69 0.17
C GLY A 536 -8.27 2.33 0.69
N ALA A 537 -7.95 2.22 1.99
CA ALA A 537 -7.58 0.95 2.61
C ALA A 537 -8.71 -0.09 2.51
N ALA A 538 -9.96 0.31 2.72
CA ALA A 538 -11.14 -0.54 2.53
C ALA A 538 -11.26 -1.06 1.09
N SER A 539 -11.04 -0.22 0.07
CA SER A 539 -11.07 -0.68 -1.33
C SER A 539 -9.97 -1.68 -1.63
N ARG A 540 -8.74 -1.43 -1.13
CA ARG A 540 -7.60 -2.35 -1.30
C ARG A 540 -7.89 -3.69 -0.61
N ALA A 541 -8.42 -3.67 0.60
CA ALA A 541 -8.87 -4.85 1.33
C ALA A 541 -9.98 -5.62 0.59
N ALA A 542 -10.98 -4.92 0.05
CA ALA A 542 -12.08 -5.50 -0.71
C ALA A 542 -11.61 -6.26 -1.97
N THR A 543 -10.48 -5.90 -2.57
CA THR A 543 -9.91 -6.66 -3.71
C THR A 543 -9.55 -8.10 -3.34
N LEU A 544 -9.22 -8.36 -2.08
CA LEU A 544 -8.92 -9.70 -1.57
C LEU A 544 -10.18 -10.37 -1.04
N LEU A 545 -10.98 -9.65 -0.25
CA LEU A 545 -12.20 -10.18 0.36
C LEU A 545 -13.29 -10.54 -0.65
N SER A 546 -13.32 -9.89 -1.82
CA SER A 546 -14.27 -10.21 -2.89
C SER A 546 -14.01 -11.55 -3.57
N LYS A 547 -12.83 -12.16 -3.37
CA LYS A 547 -12.52 -13.50 -3.88
C LYS A 547 -13.07 -14.54 -2.91
N LYS A 548 -13.84 -15.50 -3.41
CA LYS A 548 -14.31 -16.66 -2.61
C LYS A 548 -13.14 -17.59 -2.29
N GLU A 549 -12.28 -17.81 -3.27
CA GLU A 549 -11.13 -18.68 -3.18
C GLU A 549 -9.87 -17.96 -3.63
N MET A 550 -8.76 -18.34 -3.03
CA MET A 550 -7.43 -17.96 -3.46
C MET A 550 -6.60 -19.23 -3.63
N TYR A 551 -5.59 -19.13 -4.50
CA TYR A 551 -4.74 -20.25 -4.86
C TYR A 551 -3.35 -20.04 -4.28
N VAL A 552 -2.79 -21.10 -3.70
CA VAL A 552 -1.42 -21.16 -3.17
C VAL A 552 -0.69 -22.36 -3.74
N GLY A 553 0.64 -22.31 -3.76
CA GLY A 553 1.47 -23.34 -4.36
C GLY A 553 1.96 -22.95 -5.75
N GLY A 554 2.22 -23.95 -6.60
CA GLY A 554 2.88 -23.73 -7.88
C GLY A 554 4.35 -23.35 -7.72
N ARG A 555 4.66 -22.07 -7.48
CA ARG A 555 6.02 -21.49 -7.44
C ARG A 555 6.61 -21.40 -6.02
N VAL A 556 6.52 -22.49 -5.26
CA VAL A 556 6.96 -22.55 -3.85
C VAL A 556 8.17 -23.47 -3.66
N ALA A 557 8.89 -23.30 -2.55
CA ALA A 557 9.98 -24.19 -2.20
C ALA A 557 9.45 -25.52 -1.66
N VAL A 558 9.98 -26.64 -2.15
CA VAL A 558 9.62 -28.00 -1.76
C VAL A 558 10.85 -28.76 -1.28
N VAL A 559 10.70 -29.54 -0.21
CA VAL A 559 11.79 -30.31 0.40
C VAL A 559 11.72 -31.78 -0.04
N ASP A 560 12.79 -32.27 -0.66
CA ASP A 560 13.06 -33.69 -0.79
C ASP A 560 13.54 -34.24 0.55
N ARG A 561 12.62 -34.92 1.25
CA ARG A 561 12.87 -35.49 2.58
C ARG A 561 14.01 -36.50 2.58
N LYS A 562 14.26 -37.19 1.46
CA LYS A 562 15.31 -38.22 1.37
C LYS A 562 16.72 -37.61 1.37
N LYS A 563 16.86 -36.35 0.92
CA LYS A 563 18.12 -35.61 0.90
C LYS A 563 18.32 -34.72 2.12
N CYS A 564 17.26 -34.47 2.89
CA CYS A 564 17.31 -33.52 4.00
C CYS A 564 18.14 -34.07 5.18
N ALA A 565 19.28 -33.44 5.46
CA ALA A 565 20.14 -33.78 6.60
C ALA A 565 19.80 -33.00 7.89
N VAL A 566 18.65 -32.32 7.94
CA VAL A 566 18.16 -31.56 9.12
C VAL A 566 19.18 -30.55 9.69
N CYS A 567 19.99 -29.92 8.84
CA CYS A 567 20.98 -28.91 9.25
C CYS A 567 20.37 -27.57 9.73
N CYS A 568 19.05 -27.41 9.56
CA CYS A 568 18.26 -26.23 9.92
C CYS A 568 18.68 -24.90 9.25
N THR A 569 19.51 -24.93 8.20
CA THR A 569 19.90 -23.71 7.46
C THR A 569 18.68 -22.99 6.88
N CYS A 570 17.76 -23.74 6.26
CA CYS A 570 16.52 -23.18 5.70
C CYS A 570 15.64 -22.48 6.74
N VAL A 571 15.56 -23.03 7.96
CA VAL A 571 14.78 -22.46 9.08
C VAL A 571 15.33 -21.11 9.48
N ARG A 572 16.66 -20.96 9.54
CA ARG A 572 17.34 -19.70 9.89
C ARG A 572 17.35 -18.69 8.74
N ALA A 573 17.47 -19.16 7.50
CA ALA A 573 17.64 -18.30 6.33
C ALA A 573 16.32 -17.68 5.82
N CYS A 574 15.16 -18.27 6.13
CA CYS A 574 13.90 -17.76 5.60
C CYS A 574 13.50 -16.43 6.27
N PRO A 575 13.39 -15.32 5.53
CA PRO A 575 12.99 -14.03 6.11
C PRO A 575 11.54 -14.01 6.62
N TYR A 576 10.74 -15.02 6.21
CA TYR A 576 9.34 -15.16 6.59
C TYR A 576 9.12 -16.21 7.68
N GLY A 577 10.17 -16.92 8.13
CA GLY A 577 10.06 -17.97 9.15
C GLY A 577 9.16 -19.16 8.75
N VAL A 578 9.08 -19.46 7.45
CA VAL A 578 8.20 -20.53 6.92
C VAL A 578 8.71 -21.95 7.20
N PRO A 579 10.00 -22.28 6.98
CA PRO A 579 10.48 -23.64 7.17
C PRO A 579 10.53 -24.02 8.65
N TYR A 580 10.09 -25.22 8.98
CA TYR A 580 10.20 -25.80 10.32
C TYR A 580 10.57 -27.28 10.23
N ILE A 581 11.01 -27.89 11.33
CA ILE A 581 11.31 -29.33 11.36
C ILE A 581 10.03 -30.10 11.66
N GLY A 582 9.59 -30.90 10.70
CA GLY A 582 8.38 -31.70 10.81
C GLY A 582 8.60 -33.01 11.59
N PRO A 583 7.50 -33.71 11.93
CA PRO A 583 7.53 -34.92 12.75
C PRO A 583 8.28 -36.10 12.09
N HIS A 584 8.48 -36.06 10.77
CA HIS A 584 9.19 -37.10 10.02
C HIS A 584 10.71 -36.87 9.92
N GLY A 585 11.28 -36.00 10.77
CA GLY A 585 12.73 -35.78 10.80
C GLY A 585 13.27 -35.11 9.54
N ALA A 586 12.49 -34.22 8.91
CA ALA A 586 12.90 -33.43 7.76
C ALA A 586 12.33 -32.01 7.86
N ALA A 587 12.98 -31.06 7.18
CA ALA A 587 12.40 -29.73 7.03
C ALA A 587 11.10 -29.79 6.23
N VAL A 588 10.11 -29.00 6.65
CA VAL A 588 8.82 -28.82 5.98
C VAL A 588 8.67 -27.35 5.64
N ILE A 589 8.21 -27.07 4.43
CA ILE A 589 7.90 -25.73 3.94
C ILE A 589 6.42 -25.75 3.58
N GLU A 590 5.60 -25.02 4.32
CA GLU A 590 4.16 -24.94 4.10
C GLU A 590 3.86 -24.12 2.82
N PRO A 591 3.32 -24.74 1.75
CA PRO A 591 3.04 -24.05 0.48
C PRO A 591 2.15 -22.81 0.63
N ALA A 592 1.23 -22.82 1.60
CA ALA A 592 0.27 -21.74 1.78
C ALA A 592 0.90 -20.41 2.25
N ILE A 593 2.04 -20.47 2.94
CA ILE A 593 2.74 -19.29 3.49
C ILE A 593 4.09 -19.03 2.80
N CYS A 594 4.57 -19.96 1.97
CA CYS A 594 5.80 -19.79 1.21
C CYS A 594 5.68 -18.67 0.16
N ARG A 595 6.60 -17.70 0.18
CA ARG A 595 6.63 -16.58 -0.77
C ARG A 595 7.41 -16.86 -2.07
N GLY A 596 7.92 -18.07 -2.25
CA GLY A 596 8.64 -18.45 -3.48
C GLY A 596 9.95 -17.69 -3.73
N CYS A 597 10.57 -17.10 -2.70
CA CYS A 597 11.77 -16.25 -2.88
C CYS A 597 13.08 -17.00 -3.21
N GLY A 598 13.12 -18.33 -3.02
CA GLY A 598 14.30 -19.14 -3.33
C GLY A 598 15.46 -19.08 -2.34
N VAL A 599 15.41 -18.26 -1.29
CA VAL A 599 16.49 -18.14 -0.29
C VAL A 599 16.81 -19.48 0.36
N CYS A 600 15.80 -20.22 0.82
CA CYS A 600 16.06 -21.54 1.44
C CYS A 600 16.57 -22.59 0.45
N ALA A 601 16.23 -22.48 -0.84
CA ALA A 601 16.72 -23.40 -1.87
C ALA A 601 18.19 -23.14 -2.21
N SER A 602 18.56 -21.86 -2.37
CA SER A 602 19.95 -21.44 -2.61
C SER A 602 20.88 -21.75 -1.45
N GLU A 603 20.41 -21.59 -0.20
CA GLU A 603 21.18 -21.85 1.01
C GLU A 603 21.21 -23.33 1.43
N CYS A 604 20.48 -24.23 0.76
CA CYS A 604 20.43 -25.64 1.17
C CYS A 604 21.72 -26.38 0.77
N PRO A 605 22.62 -26.75 1.71
CA PRO A 605 23.89 -27.36 1.36
C PRO A 605 23.73 -28.75 0.75
N GLY A 606 22.69 -29.49 1.17
CA GLY A 606 22.38 -30.82 0.64
C GLY A 606 21.57 -30.80 -0.66
N LYS A 607 21.26 -29.61 -1.22
CA LYS A 607 20.37 -29.45 -2.39
C LYS A 607 19.07 -30.27 -2.26
N ALA A 608 18.57 -30.32 -1.04
CA ALA A 608 17.34 -31.02 -0.66
C ALA A 608 16.10 -30.15 -0.88
N ILE A 609 16.27 -28.88 -1.21
CA ILE A 609 15.17 -27.93 -1.39
C ILE A 609 15.21 -27.42 -2.82
N SER A 610 14.09 -27.50 -3.52
CA SER A 610 13.93 -26.98 -4.87
C SER A 610 12.86 -25.89 -4.89
N LEU A 611 13.15 -24.75 -5.52
CA LEU A 611 12.14 -23.74 -5.81
C LEU A 611 11.39 -24.17 -7.07
N GLN A 612 10.12 -24.56 -6.92
CA GLN A 612 9.32 -25.01 -8.05
C GLN A 612 9.16 -23.90 -9.09
N HIS A 613 9.16 -24.29 -10.37
CA HIS A 613 9.20 -23.38 -11.52
C HIS A 613 10.48 -22.53 -11.66
N THR A 614 11.47 -22.67 -10.77
CA THR A 614 12.81 -22.05 -10.91
C THR A 614 13.85 -22.98 -10.29
N THR A 615 13.82 -24.23 -10.74
CA THR A 615 14.71 -25.28 -10.23
C THR A 615 16.15 -25.06 -10.69
N ASP A 616 17.13 -25.65 -10.00
CA ASP A 616 18.55 -25.51 -10.36
C ASP A 616 18.79 -25.89 -11.83
N VAL A 617 18.21 -26.99 -12.31
CA VAL A 617 18.33 -27.41 -13.72
C VAL A 617 17.70 -26.39 -14.68
N GLN A 618 16.53 -25.85 -14.36
CA GLN A 618 15.88 -24.84 -15.20
C GLN A 618 16.70 -23.55 -15.30
N VAL A 619 17.34 -23.11 -14.22
CA VAL A 619 18.18 -21.91 -14.21
C VAL A 619 19.50 -22.16 -14.93
N ILE A 620 20.18 -23.26 -14.64
CA ILE A 620 21.46 -23.61 -15.24
C ILE A 620 21.31 -23.77 -16.75
N THR A 621 20.34 -24.55 -17.22
CA THR A 621 20.10 -24.74 -18.66
C THR A 621 19.72 -23.42 -19.34
N LYS A 622 19.02 -22.51 -18.65
CA LYS A 622 18.74 -21.17 -19.21
C LYS A 622 20.01 -20.35 -19.42
N VAL A 623 20.98 -20.45 -18.50
CA VAL A 623 22.29 -19.79 -18.60
C VAL A 623 23.15 -20.46 -19.66
N GLU A 624 23.20 -21.78 -19.70
CA GLU A 624 23.91 -22.53 -20.74
C GLU A 624 23.34 -22.24 -22.13
N GLY A 625 22.02 -22.11 -22.25
CA GLY A 625 21.37 -21.70 -23.49
C GLY A 625 21.73 -20.29 -23.95
N LEU A 626 22.33 -19.44 -23.10
CA LEU A 626 22.94 -18.18 -23.54
C LEU A 626 24.36 -18.42 -24.08
N LEU A 627 25.15 -19.26 -23.39
CA LEU A 627 26.59 -19.43 -23.60
C LEU A 627 26.95 -20.41 -24.72
N GLU A 628 26.12 -21.42 -24.95
CA GLU A 628 26.35 -22.48 -25.92
C GLU A 628 25.76 -22.12 -27.29
N GLU A 629 26.50 -22.44 -28.35
CA GLU A 629 26.06 -22.21 -29.74
C GLU A 629 24.95 -23.18 -30.16
N SER A 630 24.92 -24.40 -29.59
CA SER A 630 23.89 -25.41 -29.87
C SER A 630 23.25 -25.94 -28.60
N LEU A 631 21.93 -25.92 -28.54
CA LEU A 631 21.17 -26.52 -27.44
C LEU A 631 21.30 -28.06 -27.40
N GLU A 632 21.71 -28.71 -28.49
CA GLU A 632 21.95 -30.16 -28.52
C GLU A 632 23.08 -30.60 -27.57
N ASN A 633 23.98 -29.68 -27.22
CA ASN A 633 25.09 -29.95 -26.30
C ASN A 633 24.65 -30.04 -24.83
N ILE A 634 23.49 -29.46 -24.50
CA ILE A 634 23.04 -29.29 -23.10
C ILE A 634 21.67 -29.93 -22.82
N LEU A 635 20.89 -30.21 -23.86
CA LEU A 635 19.61 -30.90 -23.72
C LEU A 635 19.80 -32.42 -23.82
N PRO A 636 19.05 -33.21 -23.03
CA PRO A 636 19.12 -34.66 -23.10
C PRO A 636 18.73 -35.15 -24.50
N SER A 637 19.50 -36.11 -25.04
CA SER A 637 19.27 -36.65 -26.38
C SER A 637 17.88 -37.29 -26.48
N GLN A 638 17.17 -37.07 -27.60
CA GLN A 638 15.84 -37.66 -27.82
C GLN A 638 15.85 -39.20 -27.90
N ALA A 639 17.02 -39.83 -27.95
CA ALA A 639 17.21 -41.28 -28.13
C ALA A 639 17.33 -42.08 -26.82
N SER A 640 17.20 -41.46 -25.65
CA SER A 640 17.40 -42.11 -24.34
C SER A 640 16.21 -41.95 -23.40
N ASN A 641 15.01 -42.35 -23.85
CA ASN A 641 13.86 -42.68 -23.01
C ASN A 641 13.25 -44.01 -23.44
#